data_AF-A0A2V4E6I0-F1
#
_entry.id   AF-A0A2V4E6I0-F1
#
_cell.length_a   1.000
_cell.length_b   1.000
_cell.length_c   1.000
_cell.angle_alpha   90.00
_cell.angle_beta   90.00
_cell.angle_gamma   90.00
#
_symmetry.space_group_name_H-M   'P 1'
#
loop_
_entity.id
_entity.type
_entity.pdbx_description
1 polymer ?
#
loop_
_entity_poly.entity_id
_entity_poly.type
_entity_poly.pdbx_seq_one_letter_code
_entity_poly.pdbx_strand_id
1 'polypeptide(L)'
;MKKFKSAILATLITSLLTLGASQSVNASQQIVDTMSSQLRLNYQIVDNNAVNAGVDCAALGADWASCNKVTLTLKNTGPAITSKDWAIYFHNIRMILAVNNDQYKITHVTGDLHKLEPTEKFTNILANSQVTIPIIGEYWQISESDVMPRWYVTSTDANPKIIANTNTDSDNLSAFVAPLGEQWKISPNDHNILMTPESRYQRNSDIKKIAADLLQGQILPTPVKLTVGKETITLNQNGVNLMLNGLAQSSQSVLESHFKQLNIAVTKQGFNVKASIDKTAFEKGVNGSYKLDITSEGATIVAFDESGIFYAVESILSSIGKSSIINTLSVEDAPRFEYRGMMLDTGRNFKSKKAVLQLLDMMSKYKMNKFHFHLSDDEGWRIEIPGLPELTDFGSKRCHDLTEKQCLLPQLGSGPNSDNNGSGYFTRADYIEIVKYANARFIEVIPEIDMPAHARAAIMSMEVRYQRLMDQGKPNEANEYRLLDPSDTSNTTTVQFYNRQSYLNPCLDSSKKFADKVISEIAKMHVEAGQPISTWHFGGDEAKNIHFGNGYQDIHAAQKEAGKGLIDQSVEDHPWAKSPACQTFVKQGIVKNIEHLPSYFAVEVSKIIKNNGINRMQAWQDGVKFATNAKAFATDEVVVNFWDNLYWGGYDSVNEFANKGYKVIVSNPDYVYLDMPYEVNPKESGYYWASRFNDERKIFSFAPDNLPQNAETSFDRNGDGFAAKGTMNWPGAYGLSAQIWTENIRTDDKLAYMAYPRLLSVAERAWHKAEWETDYQKDREYQQGKTQYVDQQQLSNDWNHFANLIGQRELAKLDHASINYRLPVPGAKIEDGKLVANVVFPGLTIEYSTDKGENWQAYNGPVAVNGAVSIRSVSADNKRTSRVEQLK
;
A
#
# COMPACT_ATOMS: atom_id res chain seq x y z
N MET A 1 -63.03 23.75 36.59
CA MET A 1 -62.78 22.32 36.27
C MET A 1 -62.37 22.03 34.81
N LYS A 2 -62.48 22.94 33.82
CA LYS A 2 -62.07 22.64 32.42
C LYS A 2 -60.56 22.80 32.13
N LYS A 3 -59.82 23.72 32.79
CA LYS A 3 -58.37 23.91 32.57
C LYS A 3 -57.47 22.84 33.19
N PHE A 4 -57.94 22.11 34.22
CA PHE A 4 -57.16 21.06 34.89
C PHE A 4 -57.15 19.72 34.13
N LYS A 5 -58.17 19.46 33.28
CA LYS A 5 -58.24 18.22 32.48
C LYS A 5 -57.34 18.25 31.24
N SER A 6 -57.10 19.42 30.65
CA SER A 6 -56.21 19.55 29.48
C SER A 6 -54.72 19.40 29.82
N ALA A 7 -54.29 19.84 31.02
CA ALA A 7 -52.92 19.67 31.48
C ALA A 7 -52.59 18.19 31.75
N ILE A 8 -53.48 17.46 32.44
CA ILE A 8 -53.32 16.02 32.72
C ILE A 8 -53.36 15.18 31.43
N LEU A 9 -54.23 15.52 30.47
CA LEU A 9 -54.28 14.83 29.18
C LEU A 9 -53.01 15.09 28.35
N ALA A 10 -52.49 16.32 28.36
CA ALA A 10 -51.21 16.63 27.73
C ALA A 10 -50.05 15.87 28.40
N THR A 11 -49.97 15.82 29.74
CA THR A 11 -48.91 15.07 30.44
C THR A 11 -49.03 13.56 30.23
N LEU A 12 -50.25 13.01 30.19
CA LEU A 12 -50.47 11.60 29.86
C LEU A 12 -50.04 11.28 28.43
N ILE A 13 -50.40 12.12 27.45
CA ILE A 13 -50.00 11.95 26.05
C ILE A 13 -48.47 12.08 25.91
N THR A 14 -47.83 13.04 26.57
CA THR A 14 -46.36 13.16 26.55
C THR A 14 -45.69 11.96 27.23
N SER A 15 -46.24 11.45 28.35
CA SER A 15 -45.72 10.27 29.03
C SER A 15 -45.93 8.96 28.25
N LEU A 16 -47.05 8.82 27.53
CA LEU A 16 -47.33 7.69 26.65
C LEU A 16 -46.45 7.72 25.40
N LEU A 17 -46.16 8.91 24.86
CA LEU A 17 -45.25 9.11 23.74
C LEU A 17 -43.79 8.83 24.15
N THR A 18 -43.35 9.25 25.35
CA THR A 18 -42.00 8.96 25.84
C THR A 18 -41.83 7.49 26.21
N LEU A 19 -42.85 6.84 26.80
CA LEU A 19 -42.87 5.40 27.03
C LEU A 19 -42.83 4.62 25.71
N GLY A 20 -43.62 5.02 24.70
CA GLY A 20 -43.63 4.40 23.37
C GLY A 20 -42.28 4.52 22.65
N ALA A 21 -41.66 5.71 22.67
CA ALA A 21 -40.33 5.93 22.08
C ALA A 21 -39.23 5.13 22.81
N SER A 22 -39.31 5.01 24.14
CA SER A 22 -38.35 4.18 24.89
C SER A 22 -38.50 2.69 24.61
N GLN A 23 -39.72 2.21 24.32
CA GLN A 23 -39.98 0.82 23.97
C GLN A 23 -39.50 0.48 22.55
N SER A 24 -39.67 1.40 21.58
CA SER A 24 -39.18 1.20 20.21
C SER A 24 -37.66 1.14 20.14
N VAL A 25 -36.95 2.06 20.82
CA VAL A 25 -35.47 2.05 20.88
C VAL A 25 -34.94 0.77 21.52
N ASN A 26 -35.59 0.30 22.60
CA ASN A 26 -35.22 -0.97 23.23
C ASN A 26 -35.43 -2.18 22.30
N ALA A 27 -36.51 -2.19 21.51
CA ALA A 27 -36.78 -3.25 20.54
C ALA A 27 -35.77 -3.25 19.39
N SER A 28 -35.42 -2.08 18.84
CA SER A 28 -34.42 -1.95 17.78
C SER A 28 -33.02 -2.35 18.27
N GLN A 29 -32.63 -1.96 19.49
CA GLN A 29 -31.36 -2.42 20.07
C GLN A 29 -31.37 -3.93 20.33
N GLN A 30 -32.49 -4.51 20.76
CA GLN A 30 -32.61 -5.95 20.93
C GLN A 30 -32.43 -6.69 19.61
N ILE A 31 -32.94 -6.17 18.48
CA ILE A 31 -32.72 -6.75 17.15
C ILE A 31 -31.23 -6.74 16.80
N VAL A 32 -30.55 -5.60 16.96
CA VAL A 32 -29.12 -5.48 16.70
C VAL A 32 -28.32 -6.45 17.56
N ASP A 33 -28.60 -6.53 18.86
CA ASP A 33 -27.90 -7.40 19.81
C ASP A 33 -28.11 -8.88 19.47
N THR A 34 -29.34 -9.24 19.12
CA THR A 34 -29.72 -10.60 18.72
C THR A 34 -28.98 -10.99 17.45
N MET A 35 -29.06 -10.16 16.40
CA MET A 35 -28.43 -10.45 15.11
C MET A 35 -26.89 -10.46 15.21
N SER A 36 -26.28 -9.51 15.90
CA SER A 36 -24.83 -9.42 16.10
C SER A 36 -24.25 -10.68 16.76
N SER A 37 -24.96 -11.24 17.75
CA SER A 37 -24.49 -12.39 18.53
C SER A 37 -24.86 -13.75 17.93
N GLN A 38 -26.02 -13.85 17.27
CA GLN A 38 -26.60 -15.12 16.82
C GLN A 38 -26.47 -15.40 15.33
N LEU A 39 -26.32 -14.36 14.49
CA LEU A 39 -26.03 -14.57 13.08
C LEU A 39 -24.56 -14.96 12.90
N ARG A 40 -24.34 -15.94 12.04
CA ARG A 40 -23.03 -16.32 11.54
C ARG A 40 -23.03 -16.14 10.03
N LEU A 41 -22.13 -15.28 9.55
CA LEU A 41 -21.92 -15.07 8.13
C LEU A 41 -21.00 -16.16 7.56
N ASN A 42 -21.32 -16.64 6.37
CA ASN A 42 -20.35 -17.31 5.50
C ASN A 42 -20.39 -16.67 4.11
N TYR A 43 -19.22 -16.33 3.58
CA TYR A 43 -19.00 -15.75 2.27
C TYR A 43 -18.25 -16.77 1.42
N GLN A 44 -18.87 -17.20 0.33
CA GLN A 44 -18.28 -18.19 -0.58
C GLN A 44 -18.23 -17.61 -1.99
N ILE A 45 -17.02 -17.48 -2.53
CA ILE A 45 -16.82 -17.23 -3.96
C ILE A 45 -17.09 -18.54 -4.70
N VAL A 46 -18.07 -18.52 -5.60
CA VAL A 46 -18.56 -19.71 -6.30
C VAL A 46 -17.93 -19.82 -7.68
N ASP A 47 -17.80 -18.70 -8.37
CA ASP A 47 -17.33 -18.66 -9.76
C ASP A 47 -16.75 -17.27 -10.06
N ASN A 48 -15.43 -17.19 -10.26
CA ASN A 48 -14.75 -15.94 -10.63
C ASN A 48 -14.84 -15.59 -12.11
N ASN A 49 -15.50 -16.41 -12.92
CA ASN A 49 -15.64 -16.21 -14.35
C ASN A 49 -17.09 -16.47 -14.79
N ALA A 50 -18.01 -15.74 -14.17
CA ALA A 50 -19.45 -15.98 -14.29
C ALA A 50 -19.97 -15.78 -15.73
N VAL A 51 -19.28 -14.96 -16.54
CA VAL A 51 -19.59 -14.74 -17.96
C VAL A 51 -19.53 -16.04 -18.75
N ASN A 52 -18.50 -16.87 -18.53
CA ASN A 52 -18.38 -18.17 -19.19
C ASN A 52 -19.38 -19.20 -18.66
N ALA A 53 -19.95 -18.96 -17.49
CA ALA A 53 -21.04 -19.75 -16.91
C ALA A 53 -22.44 -19.18 -17.22
N GLY A 54 -22.56 -18.33 -18.25
CA GLY A 54 -23.82 -17.86 -18.82
C GLY A 54 -24.45 -16.64 -18.14
N VAL A 55 -23.73 -15.94 -17.26
CA VAL A 55 -24.19 -14.65 -16.73
C VAL A 55 -23.91 -13.56 -17.76
N ASP A 56 -24.93 -12.78 -18.12
CA ASP A 56 -24.76 -11.61 -18.96
C ASP A 56 -24.19 -10.44 -18.14
N CYS A 57 -22.89 -10.51 -17.84
CA CYS A 57 -22.19 -9.49 -17.08
C CYS A 57 -22.24 -8.11 -17.79
N ALA A 58 -22.29 -8.09 -19.13
CA ALA A 58 -22.40 -6.86 -19.90
C ALA A 58 -23.73 -6.16 -19.62
N ALA A 59 -24.86 -6.89 -19.65
CA ALA A 59 -26.17 -6.34 -19.33
C ALA A 59 -26.32 -5.90 -17.86
N LEU A 60 -25.51 -6.47 -16.96
CA LEU A 60 -25.40 -6.04 -15.57
C LEU A 60 -24.53 -4.80 -15.38
N GLY A 61 -23.94 -4.26 -16.45
CA GLY A 61 -23.09 -3.07 -16.39
C GLY A 61 -21.68 -3.35 -15.88
N ALA A 62 -21.19 -4.58 -15.93
CA ALA A 62 -19.84 -4.91 -15.44
C ALA A 62 -18.75 -4.43 -16.42
N ASP A 63 -17.73 -3.73 -15.93
CA ASP A 63 -16.55 -3.35 -16.72
C ASP A 63 -15.92 -4.57 -17.41
N TRP A 64 -15.57 -4.40 -18.69
CA TRP A 64 -15.08 -5.47 -19.56
C TRP A 64 -15.96 -6.74 -19.56
N ALA A 65 -17.27 -6.60 -19.30
CA ALA A 65 -18.21 -7.69 -19.14
C ALA A 65 -17.69 -8.81 -18.19
N SER A 66 -16.95 -8.43 -17.16
CA SER A 66 -16.31 -9.36 -16.23
C SER A 66 -17.03 -9.33 -14.89
N CYS A 67 -17.58 -10.45 -14.45
CA CYS A 67 -18.28 -10.56 -13.16
C CYS A 67 -18.09 -11.94 -12.52
N ASN A 68 -18.34 -12.01 -11.21
CA ASN A 68 -18.22 -13.20 -10.38
C ASN A 68 -19.53 -13.54 -9.65
N LYS A 69 -19.70 -14.82 -9.29
CA LYS A 69 -20.78 -15.29 -8.43
C LYS A 69 -20.27 -15.51 -7.02
N VAL A 70 -21.01 -14.98 -6.07
CA VAL A 70 -20.77 -15.19 -4.64
C VAL A 70 -22.06 -15.71 -4.00
N THR A 71 -21.90 -16.56 -3.00
CA THR A 71 -22.99 -17.01 -2.14
C THR A 71 -22.75 -16.48 -0.73
N LEU A 72 -23.65 -15.61 -0.27
CA LEU A 72 -23.72 -15.23 1.14
C LEU A 72 -24.64 -16.21 1.86
N THR A 73 -24.21 -16.72 3.00
CA THR A 73 -25.05 -17.52 3.89
C THR A 73 -25.15 -16.85 5.24
N LEU A 74 -26.38 -16.55 5.68
CA LEU A 74 -26.67 -16.06 7.03
C LEU A 74 -27.28 -17.21 7.82
N LYS A 75 -26.50 -17.77 8.75
CA LYS A 75 -26.95 -18.82 9.66
C LYS A 75 -27.42 -18.19 10.97
N ASN A 76 -28.69 -18.36 11.30
CA ASN A 76 -29.25 -17.97 12.58
C ASN A 76 -29.11 -19.11 13.59
N THR A 77 -28.46 -18.84 14.71
CA THR A 77 -28.24 -19.82 15.79
C THR A 77 -29.15 -19.60 17.01
N GLY A 78 -30.10 -18.66 16.93
CA GLY A 78 -31.05 -18.36 17.99
C GLY A 78 -32.50 -18.28 17.51
N PRO A 79 -33.38 -17.51 18.18
CA PRO A 79 -34.78 -17.34 17.81
C PRO A 79 -34.96 -16.76 16.40
N ALA A 80 -36.15 -16.96 15.81
CA ALA A 80 -36.43 -16.47 14.47
C ALA A 80 -36.35 -14.93 14.39
N ILE A 81 -35.70 -14.41 13.36
CA ILE A 81 -35.62 -12.98 13.06
C ILE A 81 -36.77 -12.64 12.12
N THR A 82 -37.81 -11.98 12.62
CA THR A 82 -39.03 -11.64 11.85
C THR A 82 -39.15 -10.14 11.57
N SER A 83 -38.34 -9.30 12.20
CA SER A 83 -38.35 -7.86 11.96
C SER A 83 -37.83 -7.54 10.55
N LYS A 84 -38.38 -6.48 9.95
CA LYS A 84 -37.84 -5.84 8.74
C LYS A 84 -36.99 -4.60 9.04
N ASP A 85 -37.01 -4.10 10.29
CA ASP A 85 -36.26 -2.93 10.72
C ASP A 85 -34.83 -3.30 11.11
N TRP A 86 -34.02 -3.67 10.10
CA TRP A 86 -32.60 -3.87 10.26
C TRP A 86 -31.88 -3.71 8.92
N ALA A 87 -30.60 -3.38 9.01
CA ALA A 87 -29.67 -3.44 7.89
C ALA A 87 -28.36 -4.10 8.32
N ILE A 88 -27.70 -4.80 7.40
CA ILE A 88 -26.33 -5.27 7.58
C ILE A 88 -25.44 -4.47 6.65
N TYR A 89 -24.56 -3.66 7.21
CA TYR A 89 -23.54 -2.95 6.46
C TYR A 89 -22.29 -3.81 6.34
N PHE A 90 -21.67 -3.75 5.18
CA PHE A 90 -20.45 -4.48 4.88
C PHE A 90 -19.63 -3.77 3.82
N HIS A 91 -18.37 -4.17 3.72
CA HIS A 91 -17.39 -3.58 2.84
C HIS A 91 -17.11 -4.54 1.70
N ASN A 92 -17.14 -4.06 0.46
CA ASN A 92 -16.77 -4.83 -0.71
C ASN A 92 -16.05 -3.93 -1.71
N ILE A 93 -14.85 -4.36 -2.10
CA ILE A 93 -13.99 -3.68 -3.06
C ILE A 93 -14.48 -3.85 -4.52
N ARG A 94 -15.57 -4.60 -4.70
CA ARG A 94 -16.29 -4.82 -5.96
C ARG A 94 -17.73 -4.32 -5.82
N MET A 95 -18.25 -3.73 -6.89
CA MET A 95 -19.67 -3.38 -6.97
C MET A 95 -20.54 -4.62 -6.99
N ILE A 96 -21.66 -4.60 -6.25
CA ILE A 96 -22.67 -5.66 -6.29
C ILE A 96 -23.69 -5.35 -7.37
N LEU A 97 -23.68 -6.14 -8.44
CA LEU A 97 -24.46 -5.91 -9.66
C LEU A 97 -25.85 -6.56 -9.61
N ALA A 98 -26.00 -7.66 -8.87
CA ALA A 98 -27.29 -8.33 -8.71
C ALA A 98 -27.40 -9.10 -7.39
N VAL A 99 -28.63 -9.23 -6.89
CA VAL A 99 -28.99 -10.03 -5.71
C VAL A 99 -30.09 -11.01 -6.10
N ASN A 100 -29.75 -12.31 -6.11
CA ASN A 100 -30.63 -13.38 -6.59
C ASN A 100 -31.40 -14.04 -5.44
N ASN A 101 -31.97 -13.20 -4.58
CA ASN A 101 -32.93 -13.60 -3.54
C ASN A 101 -33.85 -12.40 -3.28
N ASP A 102 -35.12 -12.52 -3.65
CA ASP A 102 -36.06 -11.39 -3.67
C ASP A 102 -36.54 -10.94 -2.28
N GLN A 103 -36.18 -11.67 -1.23
CA GLN A 103 -36.36 -11.25 0.16
C GLN A 103 -35.33 -10.21 0.60
N TYR A 104 -34.26 -9.99 -0.18
CA TYR A 104 -33.19 -9.08 0.16
C TYR A 104 -32.84 -8.15 -0.99
N LYS A 105 -32.24 -7.01 -0.64
CA LYS A 105 -31.60 -6.09 -1.58
C LYS A 105 -30.25 -5.66 -1.01
N ILE A 106 -29.30 -5.37 -1.90
CA ILE A 106 -28.02 -4.74 -1.54
C ILE A 106 -27.97 -3.39 -2.23
N THR A 107 -27.56 -2.36 -1.51
CA THR A 107 -27.41 -0.99 -2.02
C THR A 107 -26.01 -0.50 -1.72
N HIS A 108 -25.32 0.00 -2.74
CA HIS A 108 -24.06 0.73 -2.57
C HIS A 108 -24.33 2.09 -1.92
N VAL A 109 -23.51 2.46 -0.94
CA VAL A 109 -23.63 3.73 -0.22
C VAL A 109 -22.65 4.75 -0.80
N THR A 110 -21.35 4.48 -0.67
CA THR A 110 -20.23 5.22 -1.27
C THR A 110 -18.93 4.49 -0.93
N GLY A 111 -17.90 4.61 -1.78
CA GLY A 111 -16.65 3.90 -1.56
C GLY A 111 -16.87 2.38 -1.65
N ASP A 112 -16.33 1.64 -0.70
CA ASP A 112 -16.55 0.18 -0.59
C ASP A 112 -17.82 -0.21 0.20
N LEU A 113 -18.53 0.77 0.78
CA LEU A 113 -19.60 0.52 1.74
C LEU A 113 -20.90 0.13 1.05
N HIS A 114 -21.42 -1.04 1.41
CA HIS A 114 -22.68 -1.60 0.95
C HIS A 114 -23.61 -1.89 2.12
N LYS A 115 -24.91 -1.95 1.84
CA LYS A 115 -25.96 -2.23 2.83
C LYS A 115 -26.91 -3.31 2.31
N LEU A 116 -26.99 -4.44 3.03
CA LEU A 116 -27.95 -5.53 2.85
C LEU A 116 -29.19 -5.28 3.71
N GLU A 117 -30.37 -5.29 3.09
CA GLU A 117 -31.65 -5.03 3.76
C GLU A 117 -32.72 -6.05 3.35
N PRO A 118 -33.70 -6.33 4.24
CA PRO A 118 -34.90 -7.04 3.86
C PRO A 118 -35.75 -6.22 2.87
N THR A 119 -36.41 -6.90 1.94
CA THR A 119 -37.43 -6.30 1.07
C THR A 119 -38.82 -6.48 1.67
N GLU A 120 -39.85 -6.01 0.97
CA GLU A 120 -41.23 -6.30 1.36
C GLU A 120 -41.59 -7.79 1.34
N LYS A 121 -40.86 -8.59 0.56
CA LYS A 121 -41.04 -10.04 0.48
C LYS A 121 -40.33 -10.79 1.60
N PHE A 122 -39.49 -10.13 2.39
CA PHE A 122 -38.86 -10.74 3.56
C PHE A 122 -39.92 -11.24 4.53
N THR A 123 -39.81 -12.51 4.91
CA THR A 123 -40.71 -13.15 5.86
C THR A 123 -40.05 -13.37 7.20
N ASN A 124 -38.90 -14.03 7.23
CA ASN A 124 -38.09 -14.27 8.42
C ASN A 124 -36.74 -14.92 8.04
N ILE A 125 -35.84 -14.98 9.02
CA ILE A 125 -34.80 -16.01 9.10
C ILE A 125 -35.21 -16.94 10.25
N LEU A 126 -35.63 -18.17 9.93
CA LEU A 126 -36.13 -19.12 10.94
C LEU A 126 -35.09 -19.39 12.04
N ALA A 127 -35.59 -19.82 13.20
CA ALA A 127 -34.73 -20.21 14.32
C ALA A 127 -33.88 -21.43 13.92
N ASN A 128 -32.59 -21.42 14.27
CA ASN A 128 -31.64 -22.50 13.97
C ASN A 128 -31.57 -22.89 12.48
N SER A 129 -31.89 -21.97 11.57
CA SER A 129 -31.83 -22.19 10.12
C SER A 129 -30.73 -21.34 9.48
N GLN A 130 -30.56 -21.50 8.17
CA GLN A 130 -29.76 -20.60 7.36
C GLN A 130 -30.55 -20.14 6.14
N VAL A 131 -30.21 -18.96 5.66
CA VAL A 131 -30.67 -18.44 4.37
C VAL A 131 -29.47 -18.19 3.47
N THR A 132 -29.67 -18.44 2.19
CA THR A 132 -28.66 -18.23 1.16
C THR A 132 -29.07 -17.08 0.26
N ILE A 133 -28.13 -16.18 0.00
CA ILE A 133 -28.31 -14.97 -0.80
C ILE A 133 -27.21 -14.99 -1.86
N PRO A 134 -27.49 -15.57 -3.04
CA PRO A 134 -26.54 -15.52 -4.16
C PRO A 134 -26.49 -14.09 -4.71
N ILE A 135 -25.29 -13.60 -4.99
CA ILE A 135 -25.04 -12.27 -5.53
C ILE A 135 -24.10 -12.34 -6.73
N ILE A 136 -24.16 -11.33 -7.58
CA ILE A 136 -23.20 -11.11 -8.66
C ILE A 136 -22.37 -9.87 -8.31
N GLY A 137 -21.05 -10.02 -8.26
CA GLY A 137 -20.11 -8.93 -8.06
C GLY A 137 -19.37 -8.60 -9.36
N GLU A 138 -18.95 -7.35 -9.52
CA GLU A 138 -18.11 -6.93 -10.64
C GLU A 138 -16.70 -7.53 -10.55
N TYR A 139 -16.06 -7.74 -11.70
CA TYR A 139 -14.74 -8.37 -11.87
C TYR A 139 -14.66 -9.76 -11.20
N TRP A 140 -13.66 -9.98 -10.37
CA TRP A 140 -13.28 -11.24 -9.74
C TRP A 140 -12.72 -10.97 -8.33
N GLN A 141 -12.77 -12.00 -7.48
CA GLN A 141 -12.27 -12.03 -6.10
C GLN A 141 -11.40 -13.27 -5.91
N ILE A 142 -10.09 -13.15 -6.13
CA ILE A 142 -9.15 -14.29 -6.20
C ILE A 142 -8.30 -14.46 -4.94
N SER A 143 -8.45 -13.56 -3.96
CA SER A 143 -7.86 -13.68 -2.63
C SER A 143 -8.96 -13.77 -1.58
N GLU A 144 -8.74 -14.58 -0.54
CA GLU A 144 -9.61 -14.58 0.65
C GLU A 144 -9.71 -13.17 1.25
N SER A 145 -8.64 -12.37 1.13
CA SER A 145 -8.57 -11.00 1.66
C SER A 145 -9.39 -9.95 0.91
N ASP A 146 -9.97 -10.30 -0.24
CA ASP A 146 -10.94 -9.42 -0.93
C ASP A 146 -12.21 -9.24 -0.10
N VAL A 147 -12.52 -10.21 0.77
CA VAL A 147 -13.66 -10.15 1.67
C VAL A 147 -13.25 -9.41 2.95
N MET A 148 -13.78 -8.21 3.12
CA MET A 148 -13.45 -7.37 4.27
C MET A 148 -14.17 -7.84 5.55
N PRO A 149 -13.50 -7.78 6.72
CA PRO A 149 -14.08 -8.16 8.01
C PRO A 149 -15.07 -7.09 8.53
N ARG A 150 -15.62 -7.36 9.73
CA ARG A 150 -16.45 -6.45 10.53
C ARG A 150 -17.77 -6.03 9.88
N TRP A 151 -18.49 -6.98 9.31
CA TRP A 151 -19.89 -6.77 8.92
C TRP A 151 -20.70 -6.40 10.16
N TYR A 152 -21.56 -5.39 10.09
CA TYR A 152 -22.25 -4.88 11.28
C TYR A 152 -23.73 -4.62 11.04
N VAL A 153 -24.51 -4.84 12.09
CA VAL A 153 -25.97 -4.71 12.09
C VAL A 153 -26.37 -3.35 12.62
N THR A 154 -27.34 -2.72 11.98
CA THR A 154 -28.03 -1.51 12.45
C THR A 154 -29.54 -1.73 12.46
N SER A 155 -30.24 -0.90 13.22
CA SER A 155 -31.70 -0.80 13.28
C SER A 155 -32.04 0.65 13.66
N THR A 156 -33.27 1.10 13.39
CA THR A 156 -33.68 2.48 13.65
C THR A 156 -33.39 2.88 15.11
N ASP A 157 -32.68 4.00 15.32
CA ASP A 157 -32.28 4.53 16.63
C ASP A 157 -31.44 3.60 17.54
N ALA A 158 -30.89 2.50 17.01
CA ALA A 158 -30.04 1.56 17.74
C ALA A 158 -28.54 1.82 17.49
N ASN A 159 -27.70 1.49 18.49
CA ASN A 159 -26.26 1.50 18.33
C ASN A 159 -25.82 0.30 17.48
N PRO A 160 -25.03 0.50 16.40
CA PRO A 160 -24.54 -0.58 15.55
C PRO A 160 -23.70 -1.61 16.31
N LYS A 161 -23.76 -2.88 15.91
CA LYS A 161 -22.87 -3.93 16.44
C LYS A 161 -22.35 -4.85 15.35
N ILE A 162 -21.07 -5.19 15.44
CA ILE A 162 -20.41 -6.12 14.52
C ILE A 162 -20.97 -7.55 14.69
N ILE A 163 -21.18 -8.27 13.59
CA ILE A 163 -21.52 -9.69 13.58
C ILE A 163 -20.31 -10.49 14.08
N ALA A 164 -20.48 -11.21 15.18
CA ALA A 164 -19.37 -11.68 16.00
C ALA A 164 -18.31 -12.53 15.26
N ASN A 165 -18.69 -13.38 14.29
CA ASN A 165 -17.71 -14.21 13.57
C ASN A 165 -16.91 -13.45 12.48
N THR A 166 -17.26 -12.21 12.19
CA THR A 166 -16.56 -11.36 11.21
C THR A 166 -15.59 -10.38 11.89
N ASN A 167 -15.62 -10.28 13.22
CA ASN A 167 -14.79 -9.33 13.97
C ASN A 167 -13.35 -9.82 14.11
N THR A 168 -12.48 -9.42 13.18
CA THR A 168 -11.06 -9.80 13.20
C THR A 168 -10.19 -8.74 12.51
N ASP A 169 -8.98 -8.57 13.01
CA ASP A 169 -7.88 -7.86 12.31
C ASP A 169 -6.96 -8.81 11.53
N SER A 170 -7.09 -10.12 11.76
CA SER A 170 -6.25 -11.13 11.13
C SER A 170 -6.62 -11.34 9.66
N ASP A 171 -5.64 -11.68 8.84
CA ASP A 171 -5.84 -12.17 7.48
C ASP A 171 -6.40 -13.60 7.43
N ASN A 172 -6.44 -14.30 8.57
CA ASN A 172 -7.17 -15.56 8.65
C ASN A 172 -8.67 -15.27 8.76
N LEU A 173 -9.34 -15.32 7.61
CA LEU A 173 -10.77 -15.03 7.49
C LEU A 173 -11.66 -16.29 7.52
N SER A 174 -11.09 -17.47 7.79
CA SER A 174 -11.79 -18.76 7.76
C SER A 174 -13.00 -18.89 8.69
N ALA A 175 -13.14 -17.98 9.68
CA ALA A 175 -14.32 -17.89 10.52
C ALA A 175 -15.60 -17.47 9.76
N PHE A 176 -15.45 -16.83 8.58
CA PHE A 176 -16.58 -16.37 7.77
C PHE A 176 -16.32 -16.39 6.26
N VAL A 177 -15.12 -16.67 5.77
CA VAL A 177 -14.81 -16.84 4.34
C VAL A 177 -14.52 -18.30 4.05
N ALA A 178 -15.21 -18.87 3.06
CA ALA A 178 -14.94 -20.22 2.61
C ALA A 178 -13.64 -20.26 1.77
N PRO A 179 -12.82 -21.34 1.86
CA PRO A 179 -11.63 -21.46 1.03
C PRO A 179 -11.97 -21.39 -0.47
N LEU A 180 -11.19 -20.64 -1.25
CA LEU A 180 -11.44 -20.42 -2.68
C LEU A 180 -11.24 -21.70 -3.53
N GLY A 181 -10.40 -22.63 -3.10
CA GLY A 181 -10.07 -23.82 -3.91
C GLY A 181 -9.51 -23.42 -5.28
N GLU A 182 -10.12 -23.91 -6.36
CA GLU A 182 -9.72 -23.61 -7.76
C GLU A 182 -10.14 -22.21 -8.25
N GLN A 183 -10.86 -21.43 -7.44
CA GLN A 183 -11.33 -20.08 -7.81
C GLN A 183 -10.21 -19.01 -7.80
N TRP A 184 -8.93 -19.39 -7.77
CA TRP A 184 -7.82 -18.43 -7.78
C TRP A 184 -7.54 -17.83 -9.17
N LYS A 185 -8.09 -18.43 -10.23
CA LYS A 185 -7.92 -17.97 -11.61
C LYS A 185 -8.88 -16.85 -11.97
N ILE A 186 -8.37 -15.83 -12.66
CA ILE A 186 -9.17 -14.72 -13.20
C ILE A 186 -9.95 -15.16 -14.45
N SER A 187 -9.34 -16.01 -15.27
CA SER A 187 -9.93 -16.53 -16.50
C SER A 187 -9.38 -17.92 -16.82
N PRO A 188 -9.93 -18.65 -17.80
CA PRO A 188 -9.39 -19.93 -18.23
C PRO A 188 -7.98 -19.82 -18.81
N ASN A 189 -7.61 -18.64 -19.31
CA ASN A 189 -6.29 -18.31 -19.86
C ASN A 189 -5.35 -17.71 -18.80
N ASP A 190 -5.69 -17.81 -17.52
CA ASP A 190 -4.77 -17.47 -16.44
C ASP A 190 -3.69 -18.56 -16.33
N HIS A 191 -2.48 -18.19 -16.74
CA HIS A 191 -1.27 -19.02 -16.77
C HIS A 191 -0.36 -18.80 -15.56
N ASN A 192 -0.79 -18.01 -14.58
CA ASN A 192 -0.10 -17.95 -13.29
C ASN A 192 -0.03 -19.35 -12.67
N ILE A 193 0.97 -19.57 -11.82
CA ILE A 193 1.17 -20.84 -11.14
C ILE A 193 0.72 -20.69 -9.69
N LEU A 194 -0.32 -21.42 -9.29
CA LEU A 194 -0.71 -21.52 -7.89
C LEU A 194 0.46 -22.06 -7.06
N MET A 195 0.86 -21.33 -6.02
CA MET A 195 1.91 -21.75 -5.09
C MET A 195 1.35 -22.71 -4.04
N THR A 196 1.63 -24.00 -4.24
CA THR A 196 1.49 -25.10 -3.27
C THR A 196 2.89 -25.50 -2.79
N PRO A 197 3.04 -26.37 -1.77
CA PRO A 197 4.35 -26.91 -1.41
C PRO A 197 5.16 -27.41 -2.62
N GLU A 198 4.53 -28.14 -3.55
CA GLU A 198 5.19 -28.77 -4.69
C GLU A 198 5.62 -27.75 -5.76
N SER A 199 4.73 -26.84 -6.17
CA SER A 199 5.07 -25.83 -7.16
C SER A 199 6.07 -24.80 -6.59
N ARG A 200 6.00 -24.53 -5.29
CA ARG A 200 7.00 -23.71 -4.59
C ARG A 200 8.36 -24.42 -4.49
N TYR A 201 8.38 -25.74 -4.31
CA TYR A 201 9.62 -26.53 -4.40
C TYR A 201 10.28 -26.37 -5.76
N GLN A 202 9.50 -26.46 -6.83
CA GLN A 202 9.98 -26.25 -8.19
C GLN A 202 10.49 -24.81 -8.39
N ARG A 203 9.75 -23.81 -7.91
CA ARG A 203 10.12 -22.38 -8.01
C ARG A 203 11.46 -22.08 -7.33
N ASN A 204 11.75 -22.75 -6.23
CA ASN A 204 12.98 -22.57 -5.44
C ASN A 204 14.10 -23.55 -5.83
N SER A 205 13.92 -24.39 -6.85
CA SER A 205 14.81 -25.51 -7.15
C SER A 205 16.21 -25.09 -7.62
N ASP A 206 16.33 -23.89 -8.18
CA ASP A 206 17.56 -23.27 -8.65
C ASP A 206 18.35 -22.55 -7.55
N ILE A 207 17.73 -22.32 -6.39
CA ILE A 207 18.38 -21.73 -5.22
C ILE A 207 19.21 -22.80 -4.51
N LYS A 208 20.49 -22.53 -4.28
CA LYS A 208 21.43 -23.43 -3.60
C LYS A 208 22.03 -22.75 -2.38
N LYS A 209 22.07 -23.48 -1.27
CA LYS A 209 22.70 -22.98 -0.03
C LYS A 209 24.20 -22.74 -0.28
N ILE A 210 24.62 -21.51 -0.05
CA ILE A 210 26.03 -21.10 -0.06
C ILE A 210 26.61 -21.30 1.35
N ALA A 211 27.86 -21.74 1.42
CA ALA A 211 28.54 -21.91 2.71
C ALA A 211 28.70 -20.54 3.40
N ALA A 212 28.45 -20.49 4.71
CA ALA A 212 28.34 -19.23 5.44
C ALA A 212 29.65 -18.42 5.47
N ASP A 213 30.80 -19.09 5.35
CA ASP A 213 32.13 -18.48 5.24
C ASP A 213 32.32 -17.70 3.93
N LEU A 214 31.70 -18.16 2.83
CA LEU A 214 31.74 -17.46 1.54
C LEU A 214 30.86 -16.18 1.52
N LEU A 215 29.94 -16.04 2.48
CA LEU A 215 29.09 -14.87 2.64
C LEU A 215 29.68 -13.83 3.61
N GLN A 216 30.83 -14.12 4.23
CA GLN A 216 31.49 -13.19 5.14
C GLN A 216 32.06 -11.98 4.38
N GLY A 217 31.97 -10.79 4.97
CA GLY A 217 32.42 -9.54 4.35
C GLY A 217 31.50 -8.99 3.25
N GLN A 218 30.43 -9.70 2.88
CA GLN A 218 29.45 -9.22 1.90
C GLN A 218 28.60 -8.10 2.48
N ILE A 219 28.40 -7.02 1.72
CA ILE A 219 27.68 -5.81 2.15
C ILE A 219 26.32 -5.77 1.43
N LEU A 220 25.29 -5.28 2.13
CA LEU A 220 23.97 -5.04 1.55
C LEU A 220 23.53 -3.58 1.81
N PRO A 221 23.10 -2.80 0.79
CA PRO A 221 23.16 -3.09 -0.64
C PRO A 221 24.57 -3.34 -1.19
N THR A 222 24.68 -4.04 -2.32
CA THR A 222 25.96 -4.38 -2.97
C THR A 222 26.75 -3.12 -3.34
N PRO A 223 28.03 -2.99 -2.90
CA PRO A 223 28.86 -1.85 -3.25
C PRO A 223 29.25 -1.84 -4.74
N VAL A 224 29.57 -0.66 -5.28
CA VAL A 224 30.15 -0.55 -6.64
C VAL A 224 31.42 -1.40 -6.79
N LYS A 225 32.30 -1.38 -5.78
CA LYS A 225 33.51 -2.20 -5.74
C LYS A 225 33.77 -2.68 -4.32
N LEU A 226 33.99 -3.99 -4.17
CA LEU A 226 34.30 -4.64 -2.90
C LEU A 226 35.44 -5.64 -3.10
N THR A 227 36.46 -5.57 -2.25
CA THR A 227 37.51 -6.60 -2.13
C THR A 227 37.54 -7.10 -0.69
N VAL A 228 37.21 -8.37 -0.47
CA VAL A 228 37.21 -8.99 0.86
C VAL A 228 38.56 -9.67 1.12
N GLY A 229 39.18 -9.34 2.25
CA GLY A 229 40.41 -9.93 2.75
C GLY A 229 40.18 -11.21 3.57
N LYS A 230 41.27 -11.94 3.81
CA LYS A 230 41.25 -13.23 4.54
C LYS A 230 41.26 -13.08 6.06
N GLU A 231 41.71 -11.94 6.57
CA GLU A 231 41.78 -11.69 8.00
C GLU A 231 40.40 -11.32 8.55
N THR A 232 40.11 -11.78 9.77
CA THR A 232 38.85 -11.53 10.46
C THR A 232 39.08 -10.82 11.78
N ILE A 233 38.12 -9.98 12.17
CA ILE A 233 38.16 -9.15 13.37
C ILE A 233 36.88 -9.42 14.16
N THR A 234 36.99 -9.66 15.47
CA THR A 234 35.84 -9.87 16.35
C THR A 234 35.55 -8.60 17.14
N LEU A 235 34.38 -7.97 16.92
CA LEU A 235 34.05 -6.66 17.49
C LEU A 235 33.52 -6.71 18.94
N ASN A 236 33.18 -7.90 19.47
CA ASN A 236 32.48 -8.02 20.75
C ASN A 236 33.37 -7.87 22.00
N GLN A 237 34.70 -8.04 21.91
CA GLN A 237 35.57 -8.08 23.11
C GLN A 237 35.80 -6.70 23.73
N ASN A 238 36.02 -5.67 22.90
CA ASN A 238 36.25 -4.29 23.35
C ASN A 238 35.25 -3.29 22.75
N GLY A 239 34.33 -3.76 21.90
CA GLY A 239 33.39 -2.91 21.17
C GLY A 239 34.04 -2.16 20.00
N VAL A 240 33.46 -1.02 19.63
CA VAL A 240 33.93 -0.11 18.58
C VAL A 240 34.18 1.29 19.13
N ASN A 241 35.20 1.98 18.61
CA ASN A 241 35.49 3.38 18.90
C ASN A 241 35.18 4.23 17.67
N LEU A 242 34.04 4.93 17.68
CA LEU A 242 33.56 5.73 16.56
C LEU A 242 34.15 7.16 16.63
N MET A 243 35.06 7.48 15.70
CA MET A 243 35.66 8.80 15.51
C MET A 243 35.20 9.36 14.16
N LEU A 244 33.92 9.74 14.11
CA LEU A 244 33.23 10.09 12.87
C LEU A 244 33.28 11.61 12.61
N ASN A 245 34.48 12.14 12.39
CA ASN A 245 34.67 13.58 12.20
C ASN A 245 33.90 14.06 10.95
N GLY A 246 33.07 15.08 11.15
CA GLY A 246 32.22 15.65 10.09
C GLY A 246 30.79 15.10 10.07
N LEU A 247 30.43 14.15 10.94
CA LEU A 247 29.05 13.68 11.09
C LEU A 247 28.33 14.42 12.23
N ALA A 248 27.09 14.87 12.00
CA ALA A 248 26.25 15.44 13.05
C ALA A 248 26.01 14.48 14.24
N GLN A 249 25.98 15.01 15.47
CA GLN A 249 25.83 14.20 16.70
C GLN A 249 24.52 13.39 16.73
N SER A 250 23.43 13.91 16.16
CA SER A 250 22.15 13.19 16.04
C SER A 250 22.31 11.92 15.21
N SER A 251 23.00 12.01 14.08
CA SER A 251 23.24 10.89 13.17
C SER A 251 24.27 9.91 13.74
N GLN A 252 25.30 10.41 14.44
CA GLN A 252 26.21 9.54 15.19
C GLN A 252 25.46 8.71 16.26
N SER A 253 24.51 9.33 16.98
CA SER A 253 23.73 8.64 18.02
C SER A 253 22.87 7.51 17.44
N VAL A 254 22.40 7.66 16.19
CA VAL A 254 21.70 6.59 15.46
C VAL A 254 22.64 5.41 15.23
N LEU A 255 23.83 5.63 14.68
CA LEU A 255 24.81 4.56 14.43
C LEU A 255 25.25 3.87 15.73
N GLU A 256 25.46 4.63 16.81
CA GLU A 256 25.74 4.06 18.13
C GLU A 256 24.60 3.15 18.62
N SER A 257 23.35 3.52 18.34
CA SER A 257 22.20 2.68 18.67
C SER A 257 22.16 1.39 17.84
N HIS A 258 22.57 1.43 16.57
CA HIS A 258 22.64 0.24 15.71
C HIS A 258 23.69 -0.77 16.19
N PHE A 259 24.88 -0.31 16.60
CA PHE A 259 25.86 -1.20 17.24
C PHE A 259 25.33 -1.81 18.54
N LYS A 260 24.65 -1.01 19.38
CA LYS A 260 24.03 -1.49 20.64
C LYS A 260 22.95 -2.55 20.37
N GLN A 261 22.12 -2.39 19.33
CA GLN A 261 21.11 -3.38 18.93
C GLN A 261 21.73 -4.74 18.54
N LEU A 262 22.97 -4.73 18.04
CA LEU A 262 23.75 -5.93 17.74
C LEU A 262 24.61 -6.43 18.92
N ASN A 263 24.38 -5.90 20.13
CA ASN A 263 25.16 -6.18 21.35
C ASN A 263 26.66 -5.84 21.23
N ILE A 264 27.00 -4.81 20.45
CA ILE A 264 28.37 -4.31 20.30
C ILE A 264 28.47 -2.98 21.05
N ALA A 265 29.35 -2.93 22.06
CA ALA A 265 29.55 -1.71 22.85
C ALA A 265 30.24 -0.62 22.03
N VAL A 266 29.93 0.65 22.29
CA VAL A 266 30.68 1.79 21.75
C VAL A 266 31.57 2.34 22.86
N THR A 267 32.89 2.16 22.74
CA THR A 267 33.87 2.49 23.79
C THR A 267 35.16 3.03 23.19
N LYS A 268 35.94 3.81 23.96
CA LYS A 268 37.23 4.36 23.51
C LYS A 268 38.33 3.29 23.32
N GLN A 269 38.13 2.10 23.88
CA GLN A 269 39.06 0.98 23.81
C GLN A 269 38.68 -0.01 22.67
N GLY A 270 37.56 0.24 21.99
CA GLY A 270 37.08 -0.60 20.91
C GLY A 270 37.88 -0.47 19.63
N PHE A 271 37.50 -1.29 18.64
CA PHE A 271 38.04 -1.24 17.28
C PHE A 271 37.81 0.15 16.68
N ASN A 272 38.90 0.80 16.24
CA ASN A 272 38.85 2.18 15.79
C ASN A 272 38.14 2.28 14.43
N VAL A 273 37.12 3.13 14.34
CA VAL A 273 36.47 3.52 13.08
C VAL A 273 36.64 5.02 12.92
N LYS A 274 37.47 5.45 11.98
CA LYS A 274 37.81 6.86 11.74
C LYS A 274 37.18 7.31 10.44
N ALA A 275 36.49 8.45 10.46
CA ALA A 275 35.93 9.05 9.26
C ALA A 275 36.43 10.48 9.03
N SER A 276 36.48 10.87 7.76
CA SER A 276 36.73 12.24 7.31
C SER A 276 35.98 12.54 6.02
N ILE A 277 35.64 13.81 5.81
CA ILE A 277 35.06 14.29 4.55
C ILE A 277 36.18 14.84 3.67
N ASP A 278 36.32 14.29 2.46
CA ASP A 278 37.20 14.81 1.42
C ASP A 278 36.57 14.59 0.04
N LYS A 279 35.95 15.64 -0.50
CA LYS A 279 35.33 15.62 -1.83
C LYS A 279 36.34 15.39 -2.95
N THR A 280 37.61 15.78 -2.76
CA THR A 280 38.65 15.67 -3.80
C THR A 280 39.11 14.22 -4.02
N ALA A 281 38.79 13.32 -3.09
CA ALA A 281 39.05 11.89 -3.22
C ALA A 281 38.13 11.18 -4.24
N PHE A 282 37.15 11.88 -4.84
CA PHE A 282 36.15 11.33 -5.75
C PHE A 282 36.09 12.12 -7.07
N GLU A 283 36.50 11.52 -8.20
CA GLU A 283 36.43 12.18 -9.51
C GLU A 283 34.98 12.47 -9.95
N LYS A 284 34.04 11.57 -9.64
CA LYS A 284 32.59 11.69 -9.94
C LYS A 284 31.74 11.40 -8.70
N GLY A 285 32.12 11.96 -7.56
CA GLY A 285 31.41 11.75 -6.30
C GLY A 285 30.02 12.39 -6.29
N VAL A 286 29.07 11.70 -5.68
CA VAL A 286 27.71 12.20 -5.39
C VAL A 286 27.46 12.13 -3.88
N ASN A 287 26.38 12.74 -3.39
CA ASN A 287 25.99 12.61 -1.99
C ASN A 287 25.79 11.12 -1.65
N GLY A 288 26.42 10.67 -0.56
CA GLY A 288 26.44 9.28 -0.14
C GLY A 288 27.63 8.48 -0.64
N SER A 289 28.50 9.03 -1.49
CA SER A 289 29.73 8.35 -1.92
C SER A 289 30.73 8.20 -0.77
N TYR A 290 31.36 7.03 -0.68
CA TYR A 290 32.39 6.74 0.33
C TYR A 290 33.44 5.74 -0.16
N LYS A 291 34.61 5.80 0.49
CA LYS A 291 35.67 4.79 0.44
C LYS A 291 35.87 4.26 1.85
N LEU A 292 35.91 2.94 2.02
CA LEU A 292 36.04 2.26 3.30
C LEU A 292 37.14 1.21 3.21
N ASP A 293 38.14 1.32 4.09
CA ASP A 293 39.19 0.32 4.27
C ASP A 293 39.17 -0.20 5.71
N ILE A 294 39.04 -1.52 5.87
CA ILE A 294 39.09 -2.22 7.16
C ILE A 294 40.36 -3.07 7.21
N THR A 295 41.27 -2.74 8.14
CA THR A 295 42.48 -3.52 8.44
C THR A 295 42.42 -4.10 9.86
N SER A 296 43.42 -4.88 10.25
CA SER A 296 43.52 -5.40 11.61
C SER A 296 43.73 -4.31 12.68
N GLU A 297 44.24 -3.13 12.30
CA GLU A 297 44.44 -2.00 13.22
C GLU A 297 43.22 -1.07 13.35
N GLY A 298 42.28 -1.09 12.40
CA GLY A 298 41.11 -0.20 12.40
C GLY A 298 40.42 -0.09 11.04
N ALA A 299 39.32 0.66 11.00
CA ALA A 299 38.63 1.08 9.79
C ALA A 299 38.85 2.58 9.51
N THR A 300 39.10 2.91 8.25
CA THR A 300 39.20 4.29 7.74
C THR A 300 38.12 4.53 6.71
N ILE A 301 37.42 5.66 6.85
CA ILE A 301 36.34 6.11 5.97
C ILE A 301 36.72 7.47 5.40
N VAL A 302 36.73 7.58 4.07
CA VAL A 302 36.76 8.87 3.36
C VAL A 302 35.42 9.03 2.66
N ALA A 303 34.70 10.10 2.94
CA ALA A 303 33.36 10.33 2.41
C ALA A 303 33.26 11.63 1.62
N PHE A 304 32.32 11.67 0.67
CA PHE A 304 32.01 12.89 -0.09
C PHE A 304 31.26 13.93 0.75
N ASP A 305 30.38 13.45 1.65
CA ASP A 305 29.53 14.24 2.53
C ASP A 305 29.21 13.45 3.82
N GLU A 306 28.39 14.02 4.70
CA GLU A 306 27.99 13.35 5.95
C GLU A 306 27.24 12.04 5.69
N SER A 307 26.40 11.99 4.65
CA SER A 307 25.64 10.79 4.32
C SER A 307 26.55 9.64 3.87
N GLY A 308 27.66 9.94 3.18
CA GLY A 308 28.70 8.95 2.87
C GLY A 308 29.35 8.34 4.11
N ILE A 309 29.60 9.13 5.18
CA ILE A 309 30.09 8.58 6.46
C ILE A 309 29.05 7.61 7.03
N PHE A 310 27.78 8.04 7.07
CA PHE A 310 26.70 7.24 7.62
C PHE A 310 26.56 5.90 6.87
N TYR A 311 26.50 5.94 5.53
CA TYR A 311 26.39 4.74 4.71
C TYR A 311 27.61 3.82 4.80
N ALA A 312 28.82 4.36 4.97
CA ALA A 312 30.02 3.56 5.19
C ALA A 312 29.93 2.76 6.51
N VAL A 313 29.41 3.38 7.58
CA VAL A 313 29.20 2.69 8.86
C VAL A 313 28.06 1.68 8.77
N GLU A 314 26.97 1.97 8.05
CA GLU A 314 25.93 0.98 7.75
C GLU A 314 26.47 -0.19 6.92
N SER A 315 27.44 0.04 6.04
CA SER A 315 28.13 -1.04 5.34
C SER A 315 28.93 -1.93 6.30
N ILE A 316 29.64 -1.34 7.28
CA ILE A 316 30.27 -2.12 8.37
C ILE A 316 29.20 -2.94 9.10
N LEU A 317 28.12 -2.32 9.56
CA LEU A 317 27.01 -2.98 10.28
C LEU A 317 26.36 -4.10 9.47
N SER A 318 26.18 -3.89 8.16
CA SER A 318 25.64 -4.90 7.25
C SER A 318 26.58 -6.10 7.14
N SER A 319 27.90 -5.87 7.07
CA SER A 319 28.92 -6.93 6.94
C SER A 319 29.06 -7.81 8.18
N ILE A 320 28.57 -7.37 9.35
CA ILE A 320 28.67 -8.11 10.61
C ILE A 320 27.92 -9.43 10.49
N GLY A 321 28.69 -10.52 10.51
CA GLY A 321 28.19 -11.88 10.51
C GLY A 321 27.83 -12.38 11.91
N LYS A 322 27.70 -13.70 12.05
CA LYS A 322 27.51 -14.35 13.35
C LYS A 322 28.69 -14.03 14.28
N SER A 323 28.42 -13.96 15.59
CA SER A 323 29.42 -13.71 16.64
C SER A 323 30.16 -12.38 16.53
N SER A 324 29.58 -11.38 15.86
CA SER A 324 30.17 -10.04 15.69
C SER A 324 31.50 -10.03 14.94
N ILE A 325 31.68 -10.97 13.99
CA ILE A 325 32.88 -11.08 13.15
C ILE A 325 32.69 -10.26 11.86
N ILE A 326 33.74 -9.52 11.49
CA ILE A 326 33.88 -8.82 10.20
C ILE A 326 35.20 -9.25 9.52
N ASN A 327 35.32 -9.01 8.21
CA ASN A 327 36.56 -9.23 7.46
C ASN A 327 37.31 -7.91 7.27
N THR A 328 38.63 -8.01 7.07
CA THR A 328 39.35 -6.94 6.39
C THR A 328 38.76 -6.79 4.98
N LEU A 329 38.61 -5.55 4.50
CA LEU A 329 38.00 -5.27 3.20
C LEU A 329 38.37 -3.88 2.70
N SER A 330 38.26 -3.67 1.39
CA SER A 330 38.36 -2.38 0.74
C SER A 330 37.13 -2.15 -0.14
N VAL A 331 36.52 -0.99 -0.02
CA VAL A 331 35.25 -0.63 -0.66
C VAL A 331 35.36 0.76 -1.28
N GLU A 332 34.88 0.87 -2.52
CA GLU A 332 34.55 2.13 -3.17
C GLU A 332 33.08 2.06 -3.56
N ASP A 333 32.27 3.02 -3.10
CA ASP A 333 30.82 2.90 -3.24
C ASP A 333 30.12 4.26 -3.43
N ALA A 334 29.01 4.22 -4.15
CA ALA A 334 28.15 5.36 -4.44
C ALA A 334 26.75 4.86 -4.86
N PRO A 335 25.68 5.60 -4.54
CA PRO A 335 24.36 5.26 -5.01
C PRO A 335 24.24 5.46 -6.53
N ARG A 336 23.57 4.55 -7.23
CA ARG A 336 23.22 4.73 -8.66
C ARG A 336 22.15 5.81 -8.89
N PHE A 337 21.26 6.03 -7.91
CA PHE A 337 20.15 6.98 -7.99
C PHE A 337 20.17 7.96 -6.82
N GLU A 338 19.80 9.21 -7.10
CA GLU A 338 19.65 10.24 -6.05
C GLU A 338 18.41 9.95 -5.18
N TYR A 339 17.36 9.40 -5.78
CA TYR A 339 16.09 9.09 -5.11
C TYR A 339 15.94 7.57 -4.90
N ARG A 340 15.95 7.14 -3.63
CA ARG A 340 15.76 5.73 -3.23
C ARG A 340 14.62 5.68 -2.22
N GLY A 341 13.43 5.48 -2.76
CA GLY A 341 12.17 5.84 -2.12
C GLY A 341 11.39 4.68 -1.53
N MET A 342 10.69 5.00 -0.46
CA MET A 342 9.63 4.20 0.11
C MET A 342 8.43 5.10 0.38
N MET A 343 7.31 4.81 -0.26
CA MET A 343 6.04 5.47 -0.05
C MET A 343 5.18 4.67 0.93
N LEU A 344 4.60 5.37 1.92
CA LEU A 344 3.65 4.79 2.86
C LEU A 344 2.35 5.56 2.84
N ASP A 345 1.27 4.85 2.51
CA ASP A 345 -0.10 5.29 2.69
C ASP A 345 -0.53 5.21 4.16
N THR A 346 -1.00 6.34 4.67
CA THR A 346 -1.72 6.41 5.96
C THR A 346 -3.16 6.88 5.81
N GLY A 347 -3.55 7.35 4.62
CA GLY A 347 -4.90 7.82 4.29
C GLY A 347 -5.94 6.70 4.41
N ARG A 348 -5.69 5.53 3.81
CA ARG A 348 -6.66 4.41 3.79
C ARG A 348 -6.79 3.74 5.16
N ASN A 349 -5.69 3.24 5.71
CA ASN A 349 -5.61 2.78 7.10
C ASN A 349 -4.41 3.43 7.80
N PHE A 350 -4.66 4.08 8.93
CA PHE A 350 -3.63 4.72 9.73
C PHE A 350 -2.55 3.73 10.18
N LYS A 351 -1.34 4.23 10.36
CA LYS A 351 -0.18 3.50 10.88
C LYS A 351 0.40 4.29 12.02
N SER A 352 0.73 3.61 13.12
CA SER A 352 1.21 4.31 14.30
C SER A 352 2.55 4.99 14.01
N LYS A 353 2.85 6.05 14.77
CA LYS A 353 4.17 6.68 14.75
C LYS A 353 5.29 5.67 14.98
N LYS A 354 5.08 4.69 15.88
CA LYS A 354 6.05 3.62 16.14
C LYS A 354 6.38 2.85 14.86
N ALA A 355 5.36 2.44 14.09
CA ALA A 355 5.57 1.73 12.85
C ALA A 355 6.31 2.59 11.80
N VAL A 356 5.98 3.89 11.72
CA VAL A 356 6.71 4.84 10.86
C VAL A 356 8.18 4.95 11.26
N LEU A 357 8.50 5.09 12.56
CA LEU A 357 9.89 5.14 13.02
C LEU A 357 10.65 3.84 12.76
N GLN A 358 9.99 2.68 12.93
CA GLN A 358 10.57 1.38 12.58
C GLN A 358 10.86 1.24 11.09
N LEU A 359 9.96 1.74 10.23
CA LEU A 359 10.19 1.79 8.78
C LEU A 359 11.41 2.66 8.44
N LEU A 360 11.51 3.86 9.04
CA LEU A 360 12.65 4.77 8.85
C LEU A 360 13.99 4.15 9.31
N ASP A 361 13.98 3.38 10.41
CA ASP A 361 15.16 2.64 10.85
C ASP A 361 15.62 1.60 9.82
N MET A 362 14.67 0.87 9.21
CA MET A 362 15.04 -0.11 8.19
C MET A 362 15.48 0.57 6.89
N MET A 363 14.82 1.65 6.49
CA MET A 363 15.22 2.45 5.33
C MET A 363 16.68 2.91 5.45
N SER A 364 17.07 3.43 6.62
CA SER A 364 18.44 3.94 6.82
C SER A 364 19.49 2.82 6.81
N LYS A 365 19.20 1.67 7.45
CA LYS A 365 20.08 0.49 7.46
C LYS A 365 20.38 -0.04 6.06
N TYR A 366 19.42 0.10 5.14
CA TYR A 366 19.56 -0.32 3.74
C TYR A 366 19.73 0.86 2.78
N LYS A 367 20.17 2.02 3.27
CA LYS A 367 20.59 3.19 2.49
C LYS A 367 19.49 3.83 1.62
N MET A 368 18.22 3.60 1.91
CA MET A 368 17.09 4.32 1.31
C MET A 368 16.99 5.71 1.94
N ASN A 369 16.69 6.74 1.14
CA ASN A 369 16.86 8.14 1.55
C ASN A 369 15.65 9.05 1.30
N LYS A 370 14.53 8.52 0.78
CA LYS A 370 13.31 9.30 0.53
C LYS A 370 12.12 8.58 1.15
N PHE A 371 11.46 9.23 2.10
CA PHE A 371 10.21 8.76 2.68
C PHE A 371 9.07 9.59 2.11
N HIS A 372 8.37 9.04 1.13
CA HIS A 372 7.19 9.64 0.54
C HIS A 372 6.00 9.32 1.44
N PHE A 373 5.44 10.34 2.06
CA PHE A 373 4.45 10.17 3.11
C PHE A 373 3.08 10.64 2.66
N HIS A 374 2.22 9.69 2.30
CA HIS A 374 0.85 9.93 1.85
C HIS A 374 -0.07 10.08 3.06
N LEU A 375 -0.41 11.34 3.33
CA LEU A 375 -1.02 11.78 4.58
C LEU A 375 -2.53 12.03 4.47
N SER A 376 -3.10 11.99 3.27
CA SER A 376 -4.52 12.19 3.05
C SER A 376 -4.99 11.44 1.82
N ASP A 377 -6.17 10.85 1.93
CA ASP A 377 -6.92 10.29 0.79
C ASP A 377 -8.43 10.46 1.04
N ASP A 378 -9.28 9.74 0.31
CA ASP A 378 -10.71 9.75 0.47
C ASP A 378 -11.17 9.25 1.85
N GLU A 379 -10.53 8.21 2.37
CA GLU A 379 -10.93 7.52 3.61
C GLU A 379 -10.37 8.17 4.89
N GLY A 380 -9.47 9.14 4.77
CA GLY A 380 -9.01 9.87 5.94
C GLY A 380 -7.87 10.86 5.73
N TRP A 381 -7.79 11.78 6.68
CA TRP A 381 -6.78 12.83 6.79
C TRP A 381 -5.94 12.65 8.05
N ARG A 382 -4.61 12.65 7.91
CA ARG A 382 -3.70 12.09 8.94
C ARG A 382 -2.71 13.07 9.55
N ILE A 383 -2.84 14.37 9.31
CA ILE A 383 -1.92 15.37 9.86
C ILE A 383 -2.65 16.56 10.47
N GLU A 384 -2.30 16.95 11.70
CA GLU A 384 -2.88 18.14 12.31
C GLU A 384 -2.47 19.43 11.57
N ILE A 385 -3.44 20.25 11.15
CA ILE A 385 -3.19 21.55 10.52
C ILE A 385 -3.72 22.68 11.41
N PRO A 386 -2.83 23.49 12.03
CA PRO A 386 -3.24 24.62 12.85
C PRO A 386 -4.20 25.58 12.11
N GLY A 387 -5.39 25.78 12.66
CA GLY A 387 -6.45 26.63 12.08
C GLY A 387 -7.52 25.89 11.27
N LEU A 388 -7.27 24.62 10.92
CA LEU A 388 -8.22 23.72 10.24
C LEU A 388 -8.46 22.44 11.07
N PRO A 389 -8.98 22.56 12.32
CA PRO A 389 -9.12 21.42 13.22
C PRO A 389 -10.04 20.33 12.67
N GLU A 390 -11.02 20.68 11.82
CA GLU A 390 -11.96 19.72 11.24
C GLU A 390 -11.29 18.61 10.43
N LEU A 391 -10.12 18.89 9.82
CA LEU A 391 -9.36 17.88 9.09
C LEU A 391 -8.99 16.68 9.96
N THR A 392 -8.76 16.90 11.26
CA THR A 392 -8.41 15.84 12.21
C THR A 392 -9.51 15.51 13.19
N ASP A 393 -10.29 16.49 13.65
CA ASP A 393 -11.41 16.25 14.55
C ASP A 393 -12.52 15.41 13.90
N PHE A 394 -12.66 15.54 12.57
CA PHE A 394 -13.61 14.82 11.73
C PHE A 394 -12.90 13.94 10.70
N GLY A 395 -12.04 14.52 9.84
CA GLY A 395 -11.46 13.82 8.69
C GLY A 395 -10.51 12.67 9.03
N SER A 396 -10.03 12.58 10.27
CA SER A 396 -9.21 11.44 10.73
C SER A 396 -10.00 10.27 11.28
N LYS A 397 -11.34 10.38 11.37
CA LYS A 397 -12.21 9.40 12.02
C LYS A 397 -13.18 8.79 11.02
N ARG A 398 -13.38 7.48 11.16
CA ARG A 398 -14.44 6.74 10.50
C ARG A 398 -15.39 6.13 11.51
N CYS A 399 -16.69 6.32 11.32
CA CYS A 399 -17.72 5.72 12.17
C CYS A 399 -19.07 5.70 11.46
N HIS A 400 -20.02 4.94 11.98
CA HIS A 400 -21.36 4.86 11.39
C HIS A 400 -22.17 6.13 11.70
N ASP A 401 -21.95 7.17 10.91
CA ASP A 401 -22.76 8.41 10.87
C ASP A 401 -23.17 8.68 9.43
N LEU A 402 -24.41 8.32 9.08
CA LEU A 402 -24.94 8.53 7.72
C LEU A 402 -25.10 10.01 7.34
N THR A 403 -25.00 10.92 8.31
CA THR A 403 -25.02 12.37 8.05
C THR A 403 -23.63 12.95 7.83
N GLU A 404 -22.58 12.18 8.13
CA GLU A 404 -21.17 12.60 8.09
C GLU A 404 -20.93 13.96 8.74
N LYS A 405 -21.45 14.12 9.97
CA LYS A 405 -21.22 15.30 10.81
C LYS A 405 -20.17 15.08 11.89
N GLN A 406 -19.95 13.82 12.29
CA GLN A 406 -19.00 13.46 13.36
C GLN A 406 -17.76 12.73 12.84
N CYS A 407 -17.89 12.01 11.74
CA CYS A 407 -16.84 11.20 11.13
C CYS A 407 -17.16 10.96 9.66
N LEU A 408 -16.15 10.55 8.89
CA LEU A 408 -16.36 9.95 7.58
C LEU A 408 -17.09 8.60 7.73
N LEU A 409 -17.78 8.18 6.69
CA LEU A 409 -18.38 6.84 6.66
C LEU A 409 -17.32 5.73 6.84
N PRO A 410 -17.70 4.58 7.43
CA PRO A 410 -16.79 3.44 7.55
C PRO A 410 -16.37 2.95 6.18
N GLN A 411 -15.10 2.55 6.07
CA GLN A 411 -14.49 1.97 4.87
C GLN A 411 -13.52 0.86 5.27
N LEU A 412 -13.21 -0.06 4.36
CA LEU A 412 -12.12 -1.04 4.45
C LEU A 412 -12.18 -1.99 5.65
N GLY A 413 -13.40 -2.37 6.07
CA GLY A 413 -13.58 -3.27 7.19
C GLY A 413 -13.17 -2.67 8.54
N SER A 414 -13.24 -1.35 8.71
CA SER A 414 -12.97 -0.65 9.98
C SER A 414 -14.04 -0.93 11.04
N GLY A 415 -15.27 -1.29 10.63
CA GLY A 415 -16.40 -1.46 11.53
C GLY A 415 -17.07 -0.12 11.88
N PRO A 416 -18.12 -0.13 12.72
CA PRO A 416 -18.99 1.04 12.89
C PRO A 416 -18.42 2.13 13.84
N ASN A 417 -17.31 1.86 14.53
CA ASN A 417 -16.75 2.74 15.54
C ASN A 417 -15.41 3.33 15.08
N SER A 418 -14.94 4.39 15.76
CA SER A 418 -13.71 5.12 15.44
C SER A 418 -12.50 4.72 16.30
N ASP A 419 -12.57 3.59 17.00
CA ASP A 419 -11.55 3.09 17.93
C ASP A 419 -10.60 2.04 17.31
N ASN A 420 -10.38 2.13 16.00
CA ASN A 420 -9.53 1.21 15.22
C ASN A 420 -8.60 1.96 14.27
N ASN A 421 -7.73 1.23 13.57
CA ASN A 421 -6.72 1.78 12.66
C ASN A 421 -7.30 2.41 11.38
N GLY A 422 -8.61 2.34 11.14
CA GLY A 422 -9.24 3.21 10.15
C GLY A 422 -9.29 4.68 10.58
N SER A 423 -9.12 4.93 11.87
CA SER A 423 -9.06 6.26 12.46
C SER A 423 -7.68 6.56 13.04
N GLY A 424 -7.38 7.84 13.23
CA GLY A 424 -6.12 8.32 13.79
C GLY A 424 -5.40 9.31 12.87
N TYR A 425 -4.49 10.08 13.48
CA TYR A 425 -3.69 11.09 12.81
C TYR A 425 -2.40 11.35 13.61
N PHE A 426 -1.43 11.98 12.96
CA PHE A 426 -0.23 12.53 13.61
C PHE A 426 -0.53 13.93 14.10
N THR A 427 -0.31 14.16 15.39
CA THR A 427 -0.26 15.53 15.91
C THR A 427 0.89 16.29 15.26
N ARG A 428 0.85 17.62 15.33
CA ARG A 428 1.96 18.47 14.88
C ARG A 428 3.30 18.05 15.52
N ALA A 429 3.28 17.70 16.80
CA ALA A 429 4.46 17.24 17.53
C ALA A 429 4.94 15.87 17.03
N ASP A 430 4.03 14.95 16.74
CA ASP A 430 4.37 13.64 16.19
C ASP A 430 5.04 13.78 14.82
N TYR A 431 4.48 14.61 13.95
CA TYR A 431 5.03 14.84 12.62
C TYR A 431 6.42 15.47 12.67
N ILE A 432 6.62 16.50 13.51
CA ILE A 432 7.94 17.13 13.71
C ILE A 432 8.96 16.11 14.22
N GLU A 433 8.56 15.21 15.14
CA GLU A 433 9.44 14.14 15.62
C GLU A 433 9.78 13.16 14.50
N ILE A 434 8.82 12.74 13.68
CA ILE A 434 9.05 11.86 12.52
C ILE A 434 10.06 12.51 11.56
N VAL A 435 9.90 13.78 11.22
CA VAL A 435 10.82 14.50 10.32
C VAL A 435 12.21 14.63 10.94
N LYS A 436 12.32 14.95 12.25
CA LYS A 436 13.62 14.97 12.96
C LYS A 436 14.28 13.59 12.96
N TYR A 437 13.49 12.54 13.17
CA TYR A 437 13.96 11.17 13.22
C TYR A 437 14.49 10.69 11.86
N ALA A 438 13.79 11.03 10.79
CA ALA A 438 14.20 10.78 9.40
C ALA A 438 15.47 11.58 9.05
N ASN A 439 15.56 12.86 9.47
CA ASN A 439 16.72 13.70 9.18
C ASN A 439 18.02 13.16 9.79
N ALA A 440 17.97 12.65 11.03
CA ALA A 440 19.12 11.99 11.66
C ALA A 440 19.58 10.70 10.95
N ARG A 441 18.79 10.22 9.98
CA ARG A 441 19.02 9.01 9.18
C ARG A 441 19.31 9.31 7.71
N PHE A 442 19.50 10.58 7.36
CA PHE A 442 19.64 11.03 5.97
C PHE A 442 18.45 10.66 5.07
N ILE A 443 17.25 10.60 5.66
CA ILE A 443 16.00 10.38 4.94
C ILE A 443 15.25 11.71 4.83
N GLU A 444 14.98 12.15 3.59
CA GLU A 444 14.08 13.27 3.29
C GLU A 444 12.63 12.79 3.43
N VAL A 445 11.82 13.49 4.23
CA VAL A 445 10.37 13.30 4.26
C VAL A 445 9.74 14.17 3.18
N ILE A 446 8.96 13.54 2.30
CA ILE A 446 8.22 14.19 1.21
C ILE A 446 6.74 14.05 1.51
N PRO A 447 6.07 15.11 2.04
CA PRO A 447 4.65 15.07 2.30
C PRO A 447 3.85 15.04 0.99
N GLU A 448 2.87 14.16 0.93
CA GLU A 448 1.82 14.15 -0.08
C GLU A 448 0.48 14.47 0.58
N ILE A 449 -0.19 15.47 -0.01
CA ILE A 449 -1.60 15.76 0.21
C ILE A 449 -2.25 15.71 -1.15
N ASP A 450 -3.00 14.65 -1.42
CA ASP A 450 -3.52 14.37 -2.74
C ASP A 450 -4.58 15.38 -3.19
N MET A 451 -4.50 15.74 -4.47
CA MET A 451 -5.43 16.62 -5.18
C MET A 451 -5.20 16.53 -6.70
N PRO A 452 -6.23 16.66 -7.55
CA PRO A 452 -7.57 17.08 -7.18
C PRO A 452 -8.59 15.97 -6.91
N ALA A 453 -8.29 14.72 -7.24
CA ALA A 453 -9.04 13.56 -6.76
C ALA A 453 -8.51 13.11 -5.39
N HIS A 454 -8.99 11.98 -4.86
CA HIS A 454 -8.52 11.41 -3.59
C HIS A 454 -8.59 12.40 -2.42
N ALA A 455 -9.56 13.33 -2.47
CA ALA A 455 -9.65 14.47 -1.56
C ALA A 455 -10.90 14.44 -0.68
N ARG A 456 -11.65 13.32 -0.63
CA ARG A 456 -12.93 13.26 0.11
C ARG A 456 -12.79 13.61 1.58
N ALA A 457 -11.74 13.13 2.27
CA ALA A 457 -11.54 13.47 3.68
C ALA A 457 -11.38 14.98 3.89
N ALA A 458 -10.62 15.65 3.01
CA ALA A 458 -10.44 17.10 3.06
C ALA A 458 -11.75 17.84 2.74
N ILE A 459 -12.45 17.42 1.68
CA ILE A 459 -13.71 18.02 1.24
C ILE A 459 -14.76 17.96 2.34
N MET A 460 -15.01 16.77 2.88
CA MET A 460 -16.05 16.57 3.89
C MET A 460 -15.70 17.31 5.19
N SER A 461 -14.42 17.36 5.58
CA SER A 461 -13.97 18.17 6.70
C SER A 461 -14.25 19.66 6.50
N MET A 462 -14.04 20.18 5.29
CA MET A 462 -14.30 21.59 4.97
C MET A 462 -15.80 21.88 4.85
N GLU A 463 -16.65 20.91 4.51
CA GLU A 463 -18.10 21.07 4.58
C GLU A 463 -18.61 21.11 6.03
N VAL A 464 -18.06 20.29 6.93
CA VAL A 464 -18.34 20.36 8.37
C VAL A 464 -17.91 21.72 8.94
N ARG A 465 -16.73 22.20 8.56
CA ARG A 465 -16.25 23.54 8.90
C ARG A 465 -17.21 24.63 8.41
N TYR A 466 -17.61 24.56 7.14
CA TYR A 466 -18.52 25.52 6.53
C TYR A 466 -19.83 25.59 7.34
N GLN A 467 -20.47 24.45 7.60
CA GLN A 467 -21.74 24.42 8.35
C GLN A 467 -21.59 25.01 9.76
N ARG A 468 -20.55 24.61 10.50
CA ARG A 468 -20.26 25.12 11.84
C ARG A 468 -20.11 26.64 11.86
N LEU A 469 -19.39 27.21 10.89
CA LEU A 469 -19.15 28.65 10.81
C LEU A 469 -20.37 29.42 10.31
N MET A 470 -21.18 28.82 9.42
CA MET A 470 -22.46 29.38 9.02
C MET A 470 -23.44 29.47 10.20
N ASP A 471 -23.52 28.43 11.03
CA ASP A 471 -24.35 28.43 12.25
C ASP A 471 -23.89 29.47 13.29
N GLN A 472 -22.61 29.86 13.24
CA GLN A 472 -22.05 30.94 14.05
C GLN A 472 -22.21 32.34 13.42
N GLY A 473 -22.85 32.45 12.26
CA GLY A 473 -23.03 33.72 11.55
C GLY A 473 -21.74 34.28 10.92
N LYS A 474 -20.81 33.40 10.53
CA LYS A 474 -19.48 33.75 9.98
C LYS A 474 -19.31 33.30 8.51
N PRO A 475 -20.10 33.82 7.56
CA PRO A 475 -20.12 33.32 6.18
C PRO A 475 -18.80 33.49 5.43
N ASN A 476 -18.03 34.55 5.70
CA ASN A 476 -16.73 34.75 5.04
C ASN A 476 -15.70 33.70 5.48
N GLU A 477 -15.60 33.43 6.78
CA GLU A 477 -14.74 32.38 7.34
C GLU A 477 -15.19 30.98 6.88
N ALA A 478 -16.50 30.77 6.77
CA ALA A 478 -17.09 29.50 6.31
C ALA A 478 -16.67 29.16 4.87
N ASN A 479 -16.65 30.16 3.97
CA ASN A 479 -16.30 29.97 2.56
C ASN A 479 -14.79 30.03 2.28
N GLU A 480 -13.96 30.45 3.24
CA GLU A 480 -12.54 30.72 3.03
C GLU A 480 -11.76 29.51 2.47
N TYR A 481 -12.11 28.32 2.93
CA TYR A 481 -11.44 27.05 2.59
C TYR A 481 -12.42 26.00 2.05
N ARG A 482 -13.60 26.41 1.60
CA ARG A 482 -14.61 25.47 1.07
C ARG A 482 -14.14 24.86 -0.25
N LEU A 483 -14.23 23.55 -0.40
CA LEU A 483 -13.61 22.81 -1.50
C LEU A 483 -14.60 22.37 -2.59
N LEU A 484 -15.89 22.48 -2.32
CA LEU A 484 -16.96 22.20 -3.28
C LEU A 484 -17.60 23.48 -3.79
N ASP A 485 -17.94 23.46 -5.07
CA ASP A 485 -18.89 24.41 -5.64
C ASP A 485 -20.30 23.90 -5.30
N PRO A 486 -21.10 24.64 -4.51
CA PRO A 486 -22.43 24.19 -4.10
C PRO A 486 -23.42 24.05 -5.27
N SER A 487 -23.11 24.62 -6.44
CA SER A 487 -23.92 24.49 -7.65
C SER A 487 -23.51 23.30 -8.52
N ASP A 488 -22.41 22.62 -8.17
CA ASP A 488 -21.93 21.47 -8.93
C ASP A 488 -22.78 20.23 -8.67
N THR A 489 -23.34 19.70 -9.76
CA THR A 489 -24.21 18.52 -9.81
C THR A 489 -23.64 17.42 -10.69
N SER A 490 -22.33 17.46 -10.99
CA SER A 490 -21.64 16.43 -11.77
C SER A 490 -21.88 15.04 -11.18
N ASN A 491 -22.36 14.13 -12.02
CA ASN A 491 -22.44 12.71 -11.72
C ASN A 491 -21.14 12.05 -12.19
N THR A 492 -20.28 11.70 -11.25
CA THR A 492 -18.97 11.10 -11.54
C THR A 492 -18.68 10.02 -10.53
N THR A 493 -17.99 8.96 -10.96
CA THR A 493 -17.60 7.83 -10.12
C THR A 493 -16.08 7.70 -10.13
N THR A 494 -15.45 7.67 -8.95
CA THR A 494 -14.00 7.43 -8.80
C THR A 494 -13.66 5.95 -8.98
N VAL A 495 -12.37 5.64 -9.02
CA VAL A 495 -11.87 4.26 -9.08
C VAL A 495 -12.29 3.43 -7.87
N GLN A 496 -12.42 4.05 -6.71
CA GLN A 496 -12.84 3.44 -5.44
C GLN A 496 -14.36 3.58 -5.21
N PHE A 497 -15.13 4.00 -6.23
CA PHE A 497 -16.58 4.16 -6.19
C PHE A 497 -17.08 5.25 -5.22
N TYR A 498 -16.30 6.31 -5.02
CA TYR A 498 -16.81 7.58 -4.49
C TYR A 498 -17.44 8.41 -5.60
N ASN A 499 -18.17 9.46 -5.21
CA ASN A 499 -18.81 10.39 -6.13
C ASN A 499 -18.02 11.72 -6.23
N ARG A 500 -18.66 12.79 -6.75
CA ARG A 500 -18.07 14.14 -6.84
C ARG A 500 -17.43 14.68 -5.55
N GLN A 501 -17.83 14.19 -4.38
CA GLN A 501 -17.24 14.55 -3.09
C GLN A 501 -15.83 13.99 -2.85
N SER A 502 -15.25 13.27 -3.81
CA SER A 502 -13.81 12.92 -3.81
C SER A 502 -12.96 13.91 -4.61
N TYR A 503 -13.57 14.80 -5.39
CA TYR A 503 -12.85 15.71 -6.27
C TYR A 503 -12.90 17.14 -5.75
N LEU A 504 -11.81 17.65 -5.16
CA LEU A 504 -11.77 19.07 -4.78
C LEU A 504 -11.90 19.91 -6.06
N ASN A 505 -12.65 21.01 -5.99
CA ASN A 505 -12.88 21.81 -7.18
C ASN A 505 -11.66 22.67 -7.52
N PRO A 506 -10.98 22.45 -8.66
CA PRO A 506 -9.73 23.16 -9.01
C PRO A 506 -9.96 24.61 -9.47
N CYS A 507 -11.20 25.01 -9.67
CA CYS A 507 -11.58 26.31 -10.23
C CYS A 507 -11.93 27.34 -9.15
N LEU A 508 -11.92 26.95 -7.87
CA LEU A 508 -12.23 27.83 -6.75
C LEU A 508 -10.97 28.48 -6.16
N ASP A 509 -11.08 29.76 -5.82
CA ASP A 509 -10.03 30.46 -5.07
C ASP A 509 -9.85 29.89 -3.66
N SER A 510 -10.93 29.40 -3.04
CA SER A 510 -10.90 28.74 -1.73
C SER A 510 -10.08 27.46 -1.75
N SER A 511 -10.10 26.68 -2.84
CA SER A 511 -9.25 25.48 -3.00
C SER A 511 -7.76 25.84 -3.03
N LYS A 512 -7.39 26.93 -3.73
CA LYS A 512 -6.01 27.44 -3.72
C LYS A 512 -5.60 27.95 -2.34
N LYS A 513 -6.48 28.66 -1.63
CA LYS A 513 -6.24 29.10 -0.25
C LYS A 513 -6.07 27.93 0.71
N PHE A 514 -6.85 26.87 0.55
CA PHE A 514 -6.71 25.64 1.32
C PHE A 514 -5.34 24.99 1.06
N ALA A 515 -4.95 24.81 -0.20
CA ALA A 515 -3.64 24.28 -0.56
C ALA A 515 -2.51 25.11 0.06
N ASP A 516 -2.54 26.45 -0.06
CA ASP A 516 -1.54 27.34 0.54
C ASP A 516 -1.50 27.24 2.07
N LYS A 517 -2.66 27.16 2.72
CA LYS A 517 -2.74 26.99 4.17
C LYS A 517 -2.11 25.67 4.61
N VAL A 518 -2.41 24.56 3.94
CA VAL A 518 -1.86 23.24 4.28
C VAL A 518 -0.36 23.20 4.02
N ILE A 519 0.08 23.62 2.83
CA ILE A 519 1.50 23.64 2.43
C ILE A 519 2.31 24.50 3.41
N SER A 520 1.84 25.70 3.73
CA SER A 520 2.56 26.62 4.62
C SER A 520 2.67 26.10 6.05
N GLU A 521 1.65 25.44 6.60
CA GLU A 521 1.73 24.85 7.95
C GLU A 521 2.68 23.65 8.00
N ILE A 522 2.64 22.75 7.02
CA ILE A 522 3.56 21.60 6.96
C ILE A 522 4.99 22.08 6.72
N ALA A 523 5.20 23.10 5.87
CA ALA A 523 6.51 23.72 5.66
C ALA A 523 7.10 24.28 6.97
N LYS A 524 6.29 24.94 7.81
CA LYS A 524 6.72 25.40 9.15
C LYS A 524 7.14 24.24 10.04
N MET A 525 6.38 23.14 10.05
CA MET A 525 6.73 21.94 10.84
C MET A 525 8.09 21.38 10.40
N HIS A 526 8.35 21.32 9.10
CA HIS A 526 9.63 20.90 8.54
C HIS A 526 10.81 21.82 8.91
N VAL A 527 10.60 23.14 8.88
CA VAL A 527 11.61 24.11 9.35
C VAL A 527 11.92 23.88 10.83
N GLU A 528 10.89 23.69 11.68
CA GLU A 528 11.07 23.38 13.11
C GLU A 528 11.70 22.01 13.37
N ALA A 529 11.53 21.07 12.42
CA ALA A 529 12.19 19.78 12.42
C ALA A 529 13.66 19.83 12.00
N GLY A 530 14.14 20.97 11.47
CA GLY A 530 15.50 21.08 10.94
C GLY A 530 15.70 20.38 9.59
N GLN A 531 14.61 20.08 8.88
CA GLN A 531 14.63 19.57 7.51
C GLN A 531 13.57 20.33 6.68
N PRO A 532 13.85 21.58 6.27
CA PRO A 532 12.96 22.33 5.39
C PRO A 532 12.57 21.51 4.16
N ILE A 533 11.31 21.59 3.73
CA ILE A 533 10.80 20.81 2.60
C ILE A 533 11.58 21.16 1.33
N SER A 534 12.20 20.17 0.71
CA SER A 534 12.76 20.27 -0.63
C SER A 534 11.79 19.89 -1.72
N THR A 535 10.90 18.93 -1.45
CA THR A 535 9.93 18.38 -2.40
C THR A 535 8.53 18.36 -1.80
N TRP A 536 7.55 18.95 -2.48
CA TRP A 536 6.13 18.77 -2.16
C TRP A 536 5.49 17.81 -3.16
N HIS A 537 4.78 16.80 -2.67
CA HIS A 537 4.02 15.89 -3.53
C HIS A 537 2.57 16.36 -3.65
N PHE A 538 2.15 16.66 -4.88
CA PHE A 538 0.81 17.14 -5.22
C PHE A 538 -0.23 16.01 -5.28
N GLY A 539 0.23 14.76 -5.44
CA GLY A 539 -0.65 13.63 -5.78
C GLY A 539 -1.02 13.71 -7.25
N GLY A 540 -2.32 13.77 -7.54
CA GLY A 540 -2.86 14.10 -8.86
C GLY A 540 -3.25 12.91 -9.71
N ASP A 541 -3.25 11.71 -9.13
CA ASP A 541 -3.72 10.50 -9.80
C ASP A 541 -5.24 10.47 -9.94
N GLU A 542 -5.67 9.76 -10.99
CA GLU A 542 -7.02 9.24 -11.20
C GLU A 542 -8.18 10.24 -11.19
N ALA A 543 -7.90 11.51 -11.48
CA ALA A 543 -8.91 12.57 -11.66
C ALA A 543 -9.74 12.40 -12.96
N LYS A 544 -10.56 11.34 -12.99
CA LYS A 544 -11.42 10.90 -14.10
C LYS A 544 -12.72 10.29 -13.56
N ASN A 545 -13.74 10.18 -14.42
CA ASN A 545 -14.91 9.33 -14.16
C ASN A 545 -14.66 7.96 -14.81
N ILE A 546 -14.69 6.88 -14.02
CA ILE A 546 -14.41 5.53 -14.51
C ILE A 546 -15.43 5.02 -15.54
N HIS A 547 -16.64 5.55 -15.55
CA HIS A 547 -17.70 5.17 -16.48
C HIS A 547 -17.43 5.61 -17.94
N PHE A 548 -16.43 6.47 -18.18
CA PHE A 548 -15.88 6.73 -19.52
C PHE A 548 -14.65 5.87 -19.86
N GLY A 549 -14.31 4.91 -19.01
CA GLY A 549 -13.25 3.94 -19.25
C GLY A 549 -13.60 2.98 -20.40
N ASN A 550 -12.56 2.41 -21.02
CA ASN A 550 -12.69 1.62 -22.24
C ASN A 550 -13.51 0.32 -22.10
N GLY A 551 -13.70 -0.20 -20.88
CA GLY A 551 -14.47 -1.43 -20.66
C GLY A 551 -15.96 -1.19 -20.43
N TYR A 552 -16.43 0.06 -20.45
CA TYR A 552 -17.84 0.44 -20.48
C TYR A 552 -18.26 0.95 -21.86
N GLN A 553 -19.57 0.93 -22.11
CA GLN A 553 -20.20 1.56 -23.26
C GLN A 553 -21.64 1.98 -22.95
N ASP A 554 -22.14 2.96 -23.70
CA ASP A 554 -23.50 3.47 -23.55
C ASP A 554 -24.58 2.45 -23.96
N ILE A 555 -25.65 2.32 -23.16
CA ILE A 555 -26.78 1.43 -23.42
C ILE A 555 -27.56 1.80 -24.69
N HIS A 556 -27.46 3.06 -25.13
CA HIS A 556 -28.08 3.61 -26.33
C HIS A 556 -27.10 3.74 -27.51
N ALA A 557 -25.86 3.25 -27.38
CA ALA A 557 -24.92 3.19 -28.48
C ALA A 557 -25.53 2.47 -29.69
N ALA A 558 -25.45 3.10 -30.87
CA ALA A 558 -26.04 2.56 -32.11
C ALA A 558 -25.42 1.22 -32.52
N GLN A 559 -24.14 1.01 -32.19
CA GLN A 559 -23.43 -0.25 -32.33
C GLN A 559 -22.79 -0.59 -31.00
N LYS A 560 -23.13 -1.77 -30.46
CA LYS A 560 -22.58 -2.27 -29.19
C LYS A 560 -21.44 -3.22 -29.47
N GLU A 561 -20.31 -2.97 -28.82
CA GLU A 561 -19.15 -3.86 -28.85
C GLU A 561 -19.36 -4.99 -27.83
N ALA A 562 -19.06 -6.23 -28.22
CA ALA A 562 -19.10 -7.34 -27.28
C ALA A 562 -18.00 -7.18 -26.21
N GLY A 563 -18.28 -7.63 -24.98
CA GLY A 563 -17.29 -7.63 -23.90
C GLY A 563 -17.12 -6.28 -23.18
N LYS A 564 -18.07 -5.35 -23.31
CA LYS A 564 -18.10 -4.10 -22.53
C LYS A 564 -19.39 -3.98 -21.71
N GLY A 565 -19.27 -3.46 -20.50
CA GLY A 565 -20.40 -3.19 -19.61
C GLY A 565 -21.35 -2.15 -20.18
N LEU A 566 -22.65 -2.46 -20.18
CA LEU A 566 -23.70 -1.56 -20.66
C LEU A 566 -24.18 -0.66 -19.51
N ILE A 567 -23.91 0.64 -19.61
CA ILE A 567 -24.36 1.65 -18.65
C ILE A 567 -25.02 2.83 -19.37
N ASP A 568 -25.82 3.63 -18.68
CA ASP A 568 -26.34 4.90 -19.23
C ASP A 568 -25.29 5.99 -19.12
N GLN A 569 -24.51 6.22 -20.17
CA GLN A 569 -23.48 7.27 -20.18
C GLN A 569 -24.08 8.66 -20.37
N SER A 570 -25.38 8.79 -20.69
CA SER A 570 -26.04 10.09 -20.88
C SER A 570 -26.24 10.86 -19.56
N VAL A 571 -26.24 10.15 -18.44
CA VAL A 571 -26.33 10.73 -17.09
C VAL A 571 -24.96 10.90 -16.42
N GLU A 572 -23.89 10.44 -17.06
CA GLU A 572 -22.52 10.52 -16.56
C GLU A 572 -21.85 11.83 -17.00
N ASP A 573 -21.02 12.38 -16.12
CA ASP A 573 -20.29 13.62 -16.33
C ASP A 573 -18.80 13.41 -16.05
N HIS A 574 -17.93 14.15 -16.74
CA HIS A 574 -16.56 14.32 -16.27
C HIS A 574 -16.57 15.07 -14.92
N PRO A 575 -15.53 14.87 -14.07
CA PRO A 575 -15.39 15.64 -12.84
C PRO A 575 -15.55 17.15 -13.10
N TRP A 576 -16.36 17.84 -12.29
CA TRP A 576 -16.62 19.28 -12.38
C TRP A 576 -17.32 19.79 -13.65
N ALA A 577 -17.77 18.93 -14.58
CA ALA A 577 -18.44 19.35 -15.81
C ALA A 577 -19.68 20.24 -15.56
N LYS A 578 -20.35 20.07 -14.42
CA LYS A 578 -21.53 20.86 -14.01
C LYS A 578 -21.21 21.97 -13.01
N SER A 579 -19.95 22.21 -12.66
CA SER A 579 -19.53 23.36 -11.84
C SER A 579 -19.55 24.65 -12.68
N PRO A 580 -20.36 25.67 -12.34
CA PRO A 580 -20.33 26.96 -13.03
C PRO A 580 -18.95 27.65 -12.99
N ALA A 581 -18.21 27.49 -11.88
CA ALA A 581 -16.84 28.00 -11.77
C ALA A 581 -15.93 27.39 -12.85
N CYS A 582 -15.97 26.07 -13.02
CA CYS A 582 -15.15 25.39 -14.03
C CYS A 582 -15.63 25.61 -15.47
N GLN A 583 -16.94 25.72 -15.70
CA GLN A 583 -17.47 26.09 -17.01
C GLN A 583 -17.00 27.49 -17.45
N THR A 584 -16.78 28.40 -16.49
CA THR A 584 -16.25 29.74 -16.77
C THR A 584 -14.81 29.65 -17.26
N PHE A 585 -13.99 28.77 -16.69
CA PHE A 585 -12.60 28.58 -17.12
C PHE A 585 -12.52 28.07 -18.56
N VAL A 586 -13.37 27.10 -18.91
CA VAL A 586 -13.47 26.59 -20.29
C VAL A 586 -13.93 27.69 -21.25
N LYS A 587 -15.01 28.43 -20.91
CA LYS A 587 -15.54 29.52 -21.75
C LYS A 587 -14.53 30.65 -21.99
N GLN A 588 -13.70 30.96 -20.99
CA GLN A 588 -12.66 31.99 -21.07
C GLN A 588 -11.38 31.49 -21.76
N GLY A 589 -11.30 30.20 -22.10
CA GLY A 589 -10.11 29.60 -22.72
C GLY A 589 -8.92 29.46 -21.76
N ILE A 590 -9.14 29.50 -20.44
CA ILE A 590 -8.09 29.24 -19.43
C ILE A 590 -7.61 27.79 -19.54
N VAL A 591 -8.57 26.86 -19.73
CA VAL A 591 -8.30 25.46 -20.07
C VAL A 591 -9.05 25.09 -21.34
N LYS A 592 -8.51 24.13 -22.10
CA LYS A 592 -9.11 23.68 -23.37
C LYS A 592 -10.46 22.99 -23.16
N ASN A 593 -10.54 22.12 -22.16
CA ASN A 593 -11.74 21.41 -21.74
C ASN A 593 -11.57 20.97 -20.27
N ILE A 594 -12.60 20.33 -19.71
CA ILE A 594 -12.63 19.86 -18.32
C ILE A 594 -11.49 18.88 -18.01
N GLU A 595 -11.08 18.02 -18.95
CA GLU A 595 -10.01 17.04 -18.74
C GLU A 595 -8.63 17.68 -18.50
N HIS A 596 -8.44 18.95 -18.88
CA HIS A 596 -7.19 19.68 -18.64
C HIS A 596 -7.13 20.32 -17.25
N LEU A 597 -8.23 20.29 -16.48
CA LEU A 597 -8.28 20.90 -15.14
C LEU A 597 -7.28 20.31 -14.14
N PRO A 598 -7.00 18.98 -14.09
CA PRO A 598 -6.01 18.44 -13.16
C PRO A 598 -4.60 19.02 -13.40
N SER A 599 -4.13 19.00 -14.65
CA SER A 599 -2.80 19.55 -14.98
C SER A 599 -2.75 21.08 -14.83
N TYR A 600 -3.84 21.79 -15.13
CA TYR A 600 -3.94 23.22 -14.81
C TYR A 600 -3.78 23.47 -13.30
N PHE A 601 -4.48 22.70 -12.47
CA PHE A 601 -4.43 22.87 -11.02
C PHE A 601 -3.05 22.54 -10.48
N ALA A 602 -2.39 21.49 -10.98
CA ALA A 602 -1.00 21.17 -10.65
C ALA A 602 -0.04 22.34 -10.97
N VAL A 603 -0.23 23.00 -12.12
CA VAL A 603 0.55 24.20 -12.49
C VAL A 603 0.27 25.36 -11.53
N GLU A 604 -0.97 25.61 -11.14
CA GLU A 604 -1.29 26.66 -10.16
C GLU A 604 -0.73 26.35 -8.77
N VAL A 605 -0.86 25.11 -8.30
CA VAL A 605 -0.33 24.68 -6.99
C VAL A 605 1.20 24.72 -6.98
N SER A 606 1.88 24.47 -8.11
CA SER A 606 3.34 24.66 -8.19
C SER A 606 3.79 26.08 -7.86
N LYS A 607 2.97 27.10 -8.13
CA LYS A 607 3.25 28.49 -7.75
C LYS A 607 3.14 28.67 -6.23
N ILE A 608 2.15 28.04 -5.61
CA ILE A 608 1.95 28.05 -4.15
C ILE A 608 3.13 27.36 -3.46
N ILE A 609 3.55 26.20 -3.98
CA ILE A 609 4.72 25.45 -3.52
C ILE A 609 5.97 26.36 -3.57
N LYS A 610 6.21 27.00 -4.71
CA LYS A 610 7.35 27.92 -4.90
C LYS A 610 7.31 29.13 -3.96
N ASN A 611 6.13 29.72 -3.75
CA ASN A 611 5.94 30.86 -2.84
C ASN A 611 6.21 30.50 -1.37
N ASN A 612 6.06 29.23 -1.00
CA ASN A 612 6.42 28.70 0.32
C ASN A 612 7.91 28.28 0.42
N GLY A 613 8.74 28.65 -0.57
CA GLY A 613 10.18 28.41 -0.57
C GLY A 613 10.59 26.99 -0.97
N ILE A 614 9.66 26.21 -1.52
CA ILE A 614 9.90 24.83 -1.94
C ILE A 614 10.20 24.82 -3.45
N ASN A 615 11.34 24.25 -3.84
CA ASN A 615 11.84 24.38 -5.22
C ASN A 615 11.52 23.19 -6.12
N ARG A 616 10.91 22.13 -5.60
CA ARG A 616 10.58 20.92 -6.35
C ARG A 616 9.15 20.46 -6.06
N MET A 617 8.43 20.12 -7.13
CA MET A 617 7.13 19.47 -7.04
C MET A 617 7.26 18.02 -7.52
N GLN A 618 6.52 17.11 -6.89
CA GLN A 618 6.37 15.72 -7.30
C GLN A 618 4.88 15.42 -7.51
N ALA A 619 4.54 14.52 -8.43
CA ALA A 619 3.16 14.11 -8.71
C ALA A 619 3.13 12.69 -9.30
N TRP A 620 1.98 12.01 -9.22
CA TRP A 620 1.69 10.87 -10.10
C TRP A 620 1.57 11.36 -11.55
N GLN A 621 2.10 10.60 -12.52
CA GLN A 621 2.33 11.14 -13.88
C GLN A 621 1.05 11.61 -14.60
N ASP A 622 -0.08 11.01 -14.29
CA ASP A 622 -1.36 11.30 -14.92
C ASP A 622 -1.94 12.66 -14.52
N GLY A 623 -1.62 13.17 -13.33
CA GLY A 623 -2.00 14.53 -12.91
C GLY A 623 -1.36 15.62 -13.75
N VAL A 624 -0.19 15.36 -14.32
CA VAL A 624 0.58 16.32 -15.13
C VAL A 624 0.61 15.99 -16.62
N LYS A 625 -0.12 14.96 -17.08
CA LYS A 625 -0.04 14.45 -18.46
C LYS A 625 -0.41 15.47 -19.54
N PHE A 626 -1.29 16.43 -19.23
CA PHE A 626 -1.71 17.48 -20.17
C PHE A 626 -0.86 18.75 -20.08
N ALA A 627 0.09 18.84 -19.14
CA ALA A 627 1.05 19.94 -19.12
C ALA A 627 2.04 19.79 -20.29
N THR A 628 2.41 20.91 -20.91
CA THR A 628 3.27 20.93 -22.10
C THR A 628 4.63 20.26 -21.85
N ASN A 629 5.25 20.54 -20.70
CA ASN A 629 6.51 19.99 -20.21
C ASN A 629 6.77 20.47 -18.77
N ALA A 630 7.86 20.01 -18.16
CA ALA A 630 8.23 20.39 -16.79
C ALA A 630 8.45 21.92 -16.60
N LYS A 631 8.73 22.69 -17.67
CA LYS A 631 8.91 24.16 -17.58
C LYS A 631 7.58 24.91 -17.47
N ALA A 632 6.44 24.24 -17.59
CA ALA A 632 5.14 24.86 -17.36
C ALA A 632 4.89 25.17 -15.86
N PHE A 633 5.64 24.54 -14.96
CA PHE A 633 5.50 24.67 -13.51
C PHE A 633 6.44 25.76 -12.96
N ALA A 634 6.09 26.31 -11.82
CA ALA A 634 6.85 27.39 -11.18
C ALA A 634 8.03 26.91 -10.33
N THR A 635 8.04 25.63 -9.94
CA THR A 635 9.17 24.99 -9.26
C THR A 635 10.33 24.77 -10.22
N ASP A 636 11.55 24.75 -9.70
CA ASP A 636 12.77 24.62 -10.52
C ASP A 636 12.87 23.24 -11.17
N GLU A 637 12.31 22.23 -10.48
CA GLU A 637 12.26 20.85 -10.93
C GLU A 637 10.87 20.26 -10.69
N VAL A 638 10.46 19.38 -11.60
CA VAL A 638 9.24 18.58 -11.45
C VAL A 638 9.60 17.11 -11.59
N VAL A 639 9.20 16.34 -10.59
CA VAL A 639 9.41 14.91 -10.51
C VAL A 639 8.09 14.20 -10.75
N VAL A 640 8.11 13.05 -11.41
CA VAL A 640 6.93 12.19 -11.55
C VAL A 640 7.20 10.81 -10.96
N ASN A 641 6.29 10.33 -10.13
CA ASN A 641 6.17 8.89 -9.88
C ASN A 641 5.53 8.28 -11.11
N PHE A 642 6.28 7.48 -11.86
CA PHE A 642 5.80 6.81 -13.06
C PHE A 642 5.24 5.43 -12.71
N TRP A 643 3.92 5.28 -12.79
CA TRP A 643 3.19 4.10 -12.30
C TRP A 643 2.48 3.28 -13.38
N ASP A 644 2.81 3.44 -14.67
CA ASP A 644 2.25 2.55 -15.71
C ASP A 644 2.84 1.13 -15.61
N ASN A 645 2.04 0.11 -15.90
CA ASN A 645 2.51 -1.27 -16.01
C ASN A 645 3.34 -1.48 -17.29
N LEU A 646 4.40 -2.28 -17.23
CA LEU A 646 5.26 -2.52 -18.38
C LEU A 646 4.51 -3.23 -19.50
N TYR A 647 3.77 -4.30 -19.18
CA TYR A 647 3.05 -5.10 -20.17
C TYR A 647 1.87 -4.33 -20.84
N TRP A 648 1.57 -3.11 -20.38
CA TRP A 648 0.64 -2.16 -21.02
C TRP A 648 1.34 -0.98 -21.70
N GLY A 649 2.62 -1.10 -22.01
CA GLY A 649 3.39 -0.08 -22.74
C GLY A 649 4.16 0.89 -21.86
N GLY A 650 4.14 0.69 -20.53
CA GLY A 650 4.89 1.54 -19.58
C GLY A 650 6.40 1.58 -19.85
N TYR A 651 6.95 0.57 -20.53
CA TYR A 651 8.35 0.55 -20.96
C TYR A 651 8.72 1.62 -22.01
N ASP A 652 7.73 2.24 -22.67
CA ASP A 652 7.93 3.28 -23.69
C ASP A 652 7.29 4.62 -23.28
N SER A 653 6.10 4.60 -22.65
CA SER A 653 5.44 5.84 -22.20
C SER A 653 6.26 6.59 -21.14
N VAL A 654 7.12 5.90 -20.37
CA VAL A 654 8.05 6.53 -19.42
C VAL A 654 8.97 7.56 -20.08
N ASN A 655 9.37 7.29 -21.33
CA ASN A 655 10.28 8.13 -22.09
C ASN A 655 9.62 9.47 -22.43
N GLU A 656 8.29 9.52 -22.59
CA GLU A 656 7.58 10.78 -22.87
C GLU A 656 7.78 11.80 -21.75
N PHE A 657 7.71 11.36 -20.50
CA PHE A 657 7.88 12.23 -19.34
C PHE A 657 9.34 12.67 -19.19
N ALA A 658 10.29 11.75 -19.30
CA ALA A 658 11.71 12.12 -19.25
C ALA A 658 12.08 13.11 -20.37
N ASN A 659 11.60 12.90 -21.60
CA ASN A 659 11.86 13.79 -22.73
C ASN A 659 11.12 15.14 -22.63
N LYS A 660 10.04 15.22 -21.85
CA LYS A 660 9.38 16.48 -21.44
C LYS A 660 10.09 17.18 -20.27
N GLY A 661 11.25 16.69 -19.84
CA GLY A 661 12.08 17.32 -18.81
C GLY A 661 11.66 17.03 -17.37
N TYR A 662 10.73 16.09 -17.16
CA TYR A 662 10.42 15.60 -15.82
C TYR A 662 11.53 14.68 -15.32
N LYS A 663 11.84 14.74 -14.03
CA LYS A 663 12.66 13.73 -13.37
C LYS A 663 11.78 12.52 -13.07
N VAL A 664 12.14 11.35 -13.60
CA VAL A 664 11.30 10.15 -13.46
C VAL A 664 11.74 9.32 -12.26
N ILE A 665 10.83 9.11 -11.31
CA ILE A 665 10.93 8.06 -10.30
C ILE A 665 10.14 6.86 -10.81
N VAL A 666 10.85 5.77 -11.08
CA VAL A 666 10.28 4.50 -11.48
C VAL A 666 9.45 3.95 -10.31
N SER A 667 8.16 3.71 -10.55
CA SER A 667 7.17 3.33 -9.54
C SER A 667 6.20 2.26 -10.09
N ASN A 668 6.69 1.35 -10.95
CA ASN A 668 5.84 0.42 -11.69
C ASN A 668 5.12 -0.58 -10.75
N PRO A 669 3.79 -0.63 -10.75
CA PRO A 669 2.99 -1.47 -9.85
C PRO A 669 3.17 -2.97 -10.06
N ASP A 670 3.52 -3.37 -11.28
CA ASP A 670 3.87 -4.74 -11.61
C ASP A 670 5.23 -5.20 -11.04
N TYR A 671 5.93 -4.37 -10.26
CA TYR A 671 7.13 -4.75 -9.51
C TYR A 671 7.14 -4.22 -8.07
N VAL A 672 7.03 -2.90 -7.89
CA VAL A 672 7.42 -2.23 -6.63
C VAL A 672 6.23 -1.76 -5.78
N TYR A 673 5.02 -2.20 -6.13
CA TYR A 673 3.86 -2.07 -5.26
C TYR A 673 3.85 -3.25 -4.28
N LEU A 674 4.12 -2.91 -3.02
CA LEU A 674 4.24 -3.84 -1.91
C LEU A 674 2.92 -3.99 -1.15
N ASP A 675 1.82 -3.49 -1.68
CA ASP A 675 0.45 -3.89 -1.35
C ASP A 675 0.00 -5.13 -2.15
N MET A 676 0.78 -5.54 -3.16
CA MET A 676 0.55 -6.75 -3.95
C MET A 676 0.97 -8.02 -3.19
N PRO A 677 0.35 -9.19 -3.44
CA PRO A 677 0.74 -10.46 -2.81
C PRO A 677 2.22 -10.80 -3.01
N TYR A 678 2.80 -11.59 -2.11
CA TYR A 678 4.12 -12.18 -2.33
C TYR A 678 4.08 -13.35 -3.31
N GLU A 679 2.98 -14.08 -3.37
CA GLU A 679 2.86 -15.23 -4.26
C GLU A 679 1.40 -15.45 -4.65
N VAL A 680 1.20 -16.21 -5.74
CA VAL A 680 -0.14 -16.59 -6.20
C VAL A 680 -0.68 -17.70 -5.31
N ASN A 681 -1.30 -17.32 -4.20
CA ASN A 681 -2.02 -18.21 -3.30
C ASN A 681 -3.20 -17.43 -2.71
N PRO A 682 -4.44 -17.95 -2.75
CA PRO A 682 -5.61 -17.26 -2.21
C PRO A 682 -5.52 -16.81 -0.75
N LYS A 683 -4.64 -17.44 0.04
CA LYS A 683 -4.41 -17.08 1.44
C LYS A 683 -3.42 -15.94 1.62
N GLU A 684 -2.70 -15.52 0.57
CA GLU A 684 -1.94 -14.29 0.62
C GLU A 684 -2.89 -13.11 0.49
N SER A 685 -2.67 -12.12 1.35
CA SER A 685 -3.37 -10.84 1.24
C SER A 685 -2.60 -9.90 0.32
N GLY A 686 -3.35 -9.04 -0.35
CA GLY A 686 -2.79 -8.00 -1.19
C GLY A 686 -3.77 -7.65 -2.30
N TYR A 687 -3.79 -6.38 -2.70
CA TYR A 687 -4.47 -5.99 -3.93
C TYR A 687 -3.70 -6.50 -5.13
N TYR A 688 -4.35 -6.58 -6.28
CA TYR A 688 -3.81 -7.38 -7.37
C TYR A 688 -4.30 -6.81 -8.72
N TRP A 689 -4.49 -5.51 -8.85
CA TRP A 689 -4.93 -4.98 -10.15
C TRP A 689 -3.81 -5.07 -11.22
N ALA A 690 -2.53 -4.91 -10.82
CA ALA A 690 -1.37 -4.85 -11.71
C ALA A 690 -0.54 -6.15 -11.81
N SER A 691 -0.32 -6.88 -10.72
CA SER A 691 0.44 -8.14 -10.81
C SER A 691 0.09 -9.14 -9.73
N ARG A 692 0.07 -10.44 -10.09
CA ARG A 692 -0.41 -11.50 -9.19
C ARG A 692 0.51 -11.77 -8.03
N PHE A 693 1.76 -11.35 -8.15
CA PHE A 693 2.68 -11.33 -7.04
C PHE A 693 3.88 -10.42 -7.33
N ASN A 694 4.43 -9.86 -6.27
CA ASN A 694 5.70 -9.12 -6.24
C ASN A 694 6.55 -9.67 -5.09
N ASP A 695 7.13 -10.87 -5.27
CA ASP A 695 8.08 -11.44 -4.30
C ASP A 695 9.45 -10.74 -4.36
N GLU A 696 10.28 -11.08 -3.37
CA GLU A 696 11.64 -10.60 -3.22
C GLU A 696 12.48 -10.85 -4.47
N ARG A 697 12.28 -12.00 -5.12
CA ARG A 697 13.00 -12.39 -6.34
C ARG A 697 12.60 -11.52 -7.52
N LYS A 698 11.31 -11.34 -7.75
CA LYS A 698 10.79 -10.53 -8.85
C LYS A 698 11.23 -9.07 -8.74
N ILE A 699 11.17 -8.51 -7.53
CA ILE A 699 11.65 -7.14 -7.27
C ILE A 699 13.15 -7.05 -7.49
N PHE A 700 13.93 -8.03 -7.01
CA PHE A 700 15.37 -8.06 -7.25
C PHE A 700 15.68 -8.11 -8.75
N SER A 701 14.94 -8.90 -9.53
CA SER A 701 15.12 -9.02 -10.99
C SER A 701 14.65 -7.82 -11.81
N PHE A 702 14.05 -6.80 -11.19
CA PHE A 702 13.60 -5.60 -11.89
C PHE A 702 14.78 -4.74 -12.31
N ALA A 703 14.81 -4.30 -13.57
CA ALA A 703 15.78 -3.34 -14.08
C ALA A 703 15.12 -1.98 -14.32
N PRO A 704 15.20 -1.05 -13.36
CA PRO A 704 14.44 0.21 -13.42
C PRO A 704 14.97 1.20 -14.46
N ASP A 705 16.23 1.08 -14.89
CA ASP A 705 16.86 2.02 -15.83
C ASP A 705 16.86 1.54 -17.30
N ASN A 706 16.31 0.35 -17.55
CA ASN A 706 16.09 -0.22 -18.87
C ASN A 706 14.79 -1.03 -18.88
N LEU A 707 13.66 -0.32 -18.76
CA LEU A 707 12.35 -0.96 -18.59
C LEU A 707 12.02 -2.05 -19.63
N PRO A 708 12.37 -1.93 -20.93
CA PRO A 708 12.10 -2.99 -21.90
C PRO A 708 12.72 -4.36 -21.57
N GLN A 709 13.90 -4.41 -20.93
CA GLN A 709 14.56 -5.71 -20.70
C GLN A 709 13.75 -6.67 -19.83
N ASN A 710 12.87 -6.13 -19.00
CA ASN A 710 12.07 -6.92 -18.08
C ASN A 710 11.12 -7.89 -18.80
N ALA A 711 10.87 -7.70 -20.10
CA ALA A 711 10.15 -8.66 -20.93
C ALA A 711 10.87 -10.02 -21.11
N GLU A 712 12.18 -10.11 -20.82
CA GLU A 712 12.90 -11.39 -20.78
C GLU A 712 12.93 -12.04 -19.39
N THR A 713 12.70 -11.26 -18.32
CA THR A 713 12.90 -11.71 -16.92
C THR A 713 11.61 -11.82 -16.11
N SER A 714 10.46 -11.51 -16.71
CA SER A 714 9.17 -11.48 -16.02
C SER A 714 8.01 -11.89 -16.92
N PHE A 715 6.83 -11.98 -16.31
CA PHE A 715 5.56 -12.24 -16.96
C PHE A 715 4.58 -11.10 -16.65
N ASP A 716 3.55 -10.97 -17.46
CA ASP A 716 2.45 -10.05 -17.21
C ASP A 716 1.54 -10.52 -16.06
N ARG A 717 0.44 -9.80 -15.81
CA ARG A 717 -0.51 -10.14 -14.74
C ARG A 717 -1.19 -11.50 -14.90
N ASN A 718 -1.26 -12.06 -16.11
CA ASN A 718 -1.88 -13.36 -16.38
C ASN A 718 -0.85 -14.50 -16.39
N GLY A 719 0.43 -14.20 -16.16
CA GLY A 719 1.51 -15.19 -16.25
C GLY A 719 1.99 -15.41 -17.68
N ASP A 720 1.64 -14.51 -18.61
CA ASP A 720 2.05 -14.58 -20.01
C ASP A 720 3.35 -13.79 -20.26
N GLY A 721 4.18 -14.31 -21.16
CA GLY A 721 5.33 -13.55 -21.65
C GLY A 721 4.86 -12.40 -22.55
N PHE A 722 5.51 -11.24 -22.43
CA PHE A 722 5.23 -10.07 -23.27
C PHE A 722 6.46 -9.67 -24.09
N ALA A 723 6.26 -8.74 -25.04
CA ALA A 723 7.33 -8.11 -25.78
C ALA A 723 7.40 -6.63 -25.40
N ALA A 724 8.60 -6.08 -25.30
CA ALA A 724 8.82 -4.68 -24.95
C ALA A 724 9.92 -4.06 -25.81
N LYS A 725 9.67 -2.85 -26.29
CA LYS A 725 10.60 -2.09 -27.12
C LYS A 725 10.41 -0.60 -26.85
N GLY A 726 11.45 0.07 -26.35
CA GLY A 726 11.46 1.51 -26.21
C GLY A 726 11.76 2.18 -27.55
N THR A 727 10.90 3.08 -28.01
CA THR A 727 10.97 3.76 -29.32
C THR A 727 11.47 5.20 -29.21
N MET A 728 11.57 5.71 -27.99
CA MET A 728 11.99 7.09 -27.69
C MET A 728 13.39 7.14 -27.05
N ASN A 729 13.99 8.32 -26.98
CA ASN A 729 15.25 8.48 -26.23
C ASN A 729 14.99 8.30 -24.73
N TRP A 730 15.94 7.70 -24.01
CA TRP A 730 15.88 7.53 -22.55
C TRP A 730 17.11 8.18 -21.91
N PRO A 731 16.96 9.28 -21.16
CA PRO A 731 18.09 9.94 -20.50
C PRO A 731 18.49 9.27 -19.16
N GLY A 732 17.73 8.29 -18.67
CA GLY A 732 17.94 7.63 -17.39
C GLY A 732 16.89 7.99 -16.33
N ALA A 733 16.65 7.06 -15.40
CA ALA A 733 15.79 7.28 -14.25
C ALA A 733 16.46 8.23 -13.24
N TYR A 734 15.65 9.08 -12.60
CA TYR A 734 16.09 9.87 -11.45
C TYR A 734 16.13 9.03 -10.16
N GLY A 735 15.26 8.01 -10.08
CA GLY A 735 15.34 7.01 -9.03
C GLY A 735 14.26 5.94 -9.07
N LEU A 736 14.18 5.20 -7.98
CA LEU A 736 13.24 4.09 -7.76
C LEU A 736 12.49 4.33 -6.46
N SER A 737 11.18 4.09 -6.45
CA SER A 737 10.37 4.11 -5.24
C SER A 737 9.51 2.87 -5.17
N ALA A 738 9.43 2.26 -3.99
CA ALA A 738 8.40 1.29 -3.67
C ALA A 738 7.21 1.95 -2.98
N GLN A 739 6.04 1.31 -3.06
CA GLN A 739 4.77 1.81 -2.58
C GLN A 739 4.14 0.80 -1.63
N ILE A 740 3.62 1.26 -0.49
CA ILE A 740 2.67 0.48 0.31
C ILE A 740 1.39 1.29 0.42
N TRP A 741 0.43 0.93 -0.42
CA TRP A 741 -0.98 1.29 -0.24
C TRP A 741 -1.62 0.40 0.83
N THR A 742 -2.61 0.91 1.56
CA THR A 742 -3.07 0.28 2.82
C THR A 742 -4.53 -0.15 2.86
N GLU A 743 -5.20 -0.36 1.72
CA GLU A 743 -6.60 -0.79 1.64
C GLU A 743 -6.87 -2.04 2.50
N ASN A 744 -6.04 -3.08 2.34
CA ASN A 744 -6.14 -4.32 3.12
C ASN A 744 -5.03 -4.48 4.19
N ILE A 745 -4.19 -3.47 4.38
CA ILE A 745 -3.13 -3.44 5.39
C ILE A 745 -3.64 -2.67 6.62
N ARG A 746 -4.54 -3.30 7.37
CA ARG A 746 -5.24 -2.66 8.50
C ARG A 746 -4.38 -2.45 9.74
N THR A 747 -3.27 -3.17 9.91
CA THR A 747 -2.47 -3.14 11.14
C THR A 747 -0.99 -2.84 10.86
N ASP A 748 -0.28 -2.35 11.88
CA ASP A 748 1.18 -2.15 11.84
C ASP A 748 1.93 -3.47 11.58
N ASP A 749 1.46 -4.59 12.14
CA ASP A 749 2.04 -5.92 11.88
C ASP A 749 1.86 -6.34 10.42
N LYS A 750 0.70 -6.06 9.83
CA LYS A 750 0.47 -6.33 8.40
C LYS A 750 1.34 -5.44 7.52
N LEU A 751 1.59 -4.19 7.91
CA LEU A 751 2.56 -3.32 7.23
C LEU A 751 3.95 -3.97 7.25
N ALA A 752 4.42 -4.47 8.40
CA ALA A 752 5.70 -5.15 8.48
C ALA A 752 5.75 -6.42 7.62
N TYR A 753 4.68 -7.22 7.60
CA TYR A 753 4.56 -8.40 6.74
C TYR A 753 4.67 -8.03 5.25
N MET A 754 3.96 -6.99 4.83
CA MET A 754 3.90 -6.57 3.42
C MET A 754 5.18 -5.86 2.96
N ALA A 755 5.88 -5.15 3.85
CA ALA A 755 7.14 -4.49 3.55
C ALA A 755 8.33 -5.46 3.50
N TYR A 756 8.42 -6.37 4.47
CA TYR A 756 9.64 -7.14 4.72
C TYR A 756 9.47 -8.65 4.49
N PRO A 757 10.46 -9.31 3.87
CA PRO A 757 11.80 -8.79 3.56
C PRO A 757 11.96 -8.14 2.17
N ARG A 758 10.91 -8.04 1.35
CA ARG A 758 11.04 -7.58 -0.05
C ARG A 758 11.53 -6.14 -0.24
N LEU A 759 11.35 -5.26 0.76
CA LEU A 759 11.93 -3.92 0.75
C LEU A 759 13.47 -3.94 0.66
N LEU A 760 14.13 -5.02 1.11
CA LEU A 760 15.59 -5.16 0.95
C LEU A 760 15.98 -5.37 -0.52
N SER A 761 15.14 -6.04 -1.33
CA SER A 761 15.34 -6.14 -2.79
C SER A 761 15.17 -4.78 -3.47
N VAL A 762 14.23 -3.96 -3.00
CA VAL A 762 14.05 -2.58 -3.48
C VAL A 762 15.30 -1.76 -3.16
N ALA A 763 15.77 -1.82 -1.91
CA ALA A 763 16.97 -1.10 -1.47
C ALA A 763 18.22 -1.50 -2.28
N GLU A 764 18.37 -2.80 -2.55
CA GLU A 764 19.42 -3.31 -3.43
C GLU A 764 19.34 -2.68 -4.83
N ARG A 765 18.19 -2.77 -5.49
CA ARG A 765 18.04 -2.29 -6.87
C ARG A 765 18.05 -0.77 -6.97
N ALA A 766 17.68 -0.06 -5.91
CA ALA A 766 17.74 1.40 -5.83
C ALA A 766 19.17 1.92 -5.61
N TRP A 767 20.06 1.11 -5.01
CA TRP A 767 21.46 1.47 -4.74
C TRP A 767 22.42 0.97 -5.83
N HIS A 768 22.32 -0.31 -6.18
CA HIS A 768 23.26 -1.04 -7.02
C HIS A 768 22.71 -1.29 -8.43
N LYS A 769 23.56 -1.10 -9.45
CA LYS A 769 23.32 -1.54 -10.82
C LYS A 769 24.08 -2.83 -11.04
N ALA A 770 23.35 -3.94 -11.18
CA ALA A 770 23.96 -5.24 -11.39
C ALA A 770 24.45 -5.41 -12.83
N GLU A 771 25.42 -6.30 -13.04
CA GLU A 771 26.03 -6.54 -14.36
C GLU A 771 25.05 -7.09 -15.41
N TRP A 772 23.99 -7.79 -14.98
CA TRP A 772 22.93 -8.27 -15.87
C TRP A 772 21.93 -7.17 -16.27
N GLU A 773 21.98 -6.00 -15.66
CA GLU A 773 21.19 -4.83 -16.08
C GLU A 773 21.84 -4.18 -17.29
N THR A 774 21.34 -4.51 -18.48
CA THR A 774 21.90 -4.00 -19.73
C THR A 774 21.55 -2.52 -19.90
N ASP A 775 22.41 -1.77 -20.59
CA ASP A 775 22.11 -0.39 -20.95
C ASP A 775 20.91 -0.30 -21.90
N TYR A 776 20.10 0.74 -21.72
CA TYR A 776 18.99 1.02 -22.62
C TYR A 776 19.49 1.23 -24.06
N GLN A 777 18.80 0.61 -25.02
CA GLN A 777 19.04 0.80 -26.44
C GLN A 777 17.72 1.05 -27.15
N LYS A 778 17.60 2.23 -27.74
CA LYS A 778 16.44 2.62 -28.53
C LYS A 778 16.20 1.59 -29.65
N ASP A 779 14.93 1.25 -29.85
CA ASP A 779 14.40 0.31 -30.84
C ASP A 779 14.83 -1.16 -30.64
N ARG A 780 15.52 -1.50 -29.54
CA ARG A 780 15.77 -2.89 -29.15
C ARG A 780 14.51 -3.51 -28.55
N GLU A 781 14.08 -4.62 -29.12
CA GLU A 781 12.95 -5.41 -28.64
C GLU A 781 13.43 -6.56 -27.77
N TYR A 782 12.80 -6.74 -26.62
CA TYR A 782 13.00 -7.86 -25.70
C TYR A 782 11.72 -8.70 -25.67
N GLN A 783 11.86 -10.02 -25.73
CA GLN A 783 10.76 -10.96 -25.64
C GLN A 783 11.27 -12.31 -25.13
N GLN A 784 10.75 -12.75 -23.98
CA GLN A 784 11.07 -14.05 -23.42
C GLN A 784 10.85 -15.19 -24.42
N GLY A 785 11.79 -16.15 -24.45
CA GLY A 785 11.74 -17.30 -25.35
C GLY A 785 12.08 -16.97 -26.81
N LYS A 786 12.28 -15.69 -27.18
CA LYS A 786 12.71 -15.27 -28.52
C LYS A 786 14.06 -14.55 -28.52
N THR A 787 14.26 -13.63 -27.57
CA THR A 787 15.52 -12.89 -27.40
C THR A 787 16.26 -13.38 -26.16
N GLN A 788 17.58 -13.13 -26.11
CA GLN A 788 18.48 -13.54 -25.03
C GLN A 788 19.55 -12.46 -24.82
N TYR A 789 19.11 -11.23 -24.54
CA TYR A 789 20.02 -10.12 -24.29
C TYR A 789 20.41 -10.01 -22.83
N VAL A 790 19.54 -10.44 -21.91
CA VAL A 790 19.82 -10.45 -20.48
C VAL A 790 20.59 -11.71 -20.10
N ASP A 791 21.68 -11.56 -19.34
CA ASP A 791 22.39 -12.70 -18.77
C ASP A 791 21.59 -13.29 -17.59
N GLN A 792 20.72 -14.24 -17.94
CA GLN A 792 19.85 -14.95 -16.99
C GLN A 792 20.65 -15.76 -15.96
N GLN A 793 21.83 -16.25 -16.32
CA GLN A 793 22.66 -17.03 -15.40
C GLN A 793 23.30 -16.12 -14.36
N GLN A 794 23.81 -14.95 -14.78
CA GLN A 794 24.32 -13.93 -13.87
C GLN A 794 23.22 -13.41 -12.94
N LEU A 795 22.03 -13.10 -13.47
CA LEU A 795 20.87 -12.73 -12.66
C LEU A 795 20.53 -13.82 -11.61
N SER A 796 20.51 -15.08 -12.02
CA SER A 796 20.22 -16.21 -11.12
C SER A 796 21.30 -16.38 -10.03
N ASN A 797 22.58 -16.21 -10.38
CA ASN A 797 23.69 -16.26 -9.44
C ASN A 797 23.60 -15.15 -8.40
N ASP A 798 23.35 -13.91 -8.84
CA ASP A 798 23.21 -12.76 -7.95
C ASP A 798 21.99 -12.90 -7.04
N TRP A 799 20.86 -13.35 -7.58
CA TRP A 799 19.69 -13.68 -6.77
C TRP A 799 20.00 -14.76 -5.73
N ASN A 800 20.66 -15.86 -6.12
CA ASN A 800 21.01 -16.93 -5.20
C ASN A 800 21.92 -16.42 -4.06
N HIS A 801 22.88 -15.57 -4.38
CA HIS A 801 23.76 -14.93 -3.39
C HIS A 801 22.97 -14.02 -2.44
N PHE A 802 22.13 -13.14 -2.99
CA PHE A 802 21.25 -12.25 -2.22
C PHE A 802 20.32 -13.05 -1.29
N ALA A 803 19.61 -14.05 -1.81
CA ALA A 803 18.68 -14.88 -1.05
C ALA A 803 19.35 -15.62 0.13
N ASN A 804 20.60 -16.09 -0.07
CA ASN A 804 21.40 -16.67 1.00
C ASN A 804 21.80 -15.61 2.04
N LEU A 805 22.16 -14.40 1.62
CA LEU A 805 22.48 -13.31 2.54
C LEU A 805 21.28 -12.93 3.42
N ILE A 806 20.09 -12.88 2.81
CA ILE A 806 18.83 -12.66 3.53
C ILE A 806 18.60 -13.77 4.56
N GLY A 807 18.57 -15.03 4.12
CA GLY A 807 18.25 -16.18 4.98
C GLY A 807 19.26 -16.48 6.07
N GLN A 808 20.55 -16.22 5.83
CA GLN A 808 21.62 -16.56 6.77
C GLN A 808 22.01 -15.41 7.69
N ARG A 809 21.56 -14.17 7.41
CA ARG A 809 22.00 -12.98 8.16
C ARG A 809 20.92 -11.92 8.36
N GLU A 810 20.33 -11.39 7.30
CA GLU A 810 19.49 -10.18 7.41
C GLU A 810 18.16 -10.44 8.14
N LEU A 811 17.54 -11.61 7.97
CA LEU A 811 16.31 -11.95 8.70
C LEU A 811 16.52 -11.98 10.23
N ALA A 812 17.69 -12.42 10.70
CA ALA A 812 18.03 -12.36 12.13
C ALA A 812 18.14 -10.91 12.63
N LYS A 813 18.65 -9.99 11.81
CA LYS A 813 18.69 -8.56 12.15
C LYS A 813 17.29 -7.96 12.21
N LEU A 814 16.38 -8.39 11.32
CA LEU A 814 14.98 -7.99 11.38
C LEU A 814 14.29 -8.51 12.66
N ASP A 815 14.57 -9.74 13.09
CA ASP A 815 14.07 -10.28 14.37
C ASP A 815 14.63 -9.48 15.56
N HIS A 816 15.92 -9.12 15.55
CA HIS A 816 16.51 -8.23 16.57
C HIS A 816 15.87 -6.84 16.61
N ALA A 817 15.43 -6.33 15.45
CA ALA A 817 14.70 -5.07 15.33
C ALA A 817 13.20 -5.21 15.65
N SER A 818 12.74 -6.39 16.06
CA SER A 818 11.32 -6.69 16.35
C SER A 818 10.40 -6.39 15.15
N ILE A 819 10.86 -6.71 13.94
CA ILE A 819 10.09 -6.56 12.70
C ILE A 819 9.38 -7.87 12.41
N ASN A 820 8.04 -7.82 12.38
CA ASN A 820 7.20 -8.97 12.05
C ASN A 820 7.14 -9.22 10.53
N TYR A 821 8.29 -9.46 9.90
CA TYR A 821 8.41 -9.74 8.46
C TYR A 821 7.68 -11.03 8.05
N ARG A 822 7.34 -11.15 6.77
CA ARG A 822 6.77 -12.38 6.19
C ARG A 822 7.79 -13.52 6.22
N LEU A 823 7.43 -14.63 6.87
CA LEU A 823 8.14 -15.89 6.73
C LEU A 823 7.60 -16.67 5.51
N PRO A 824 8.44 -17.00 4.51
CA PRO A 824 7.98 -17.74 3.35
C PRO A 824 7.61 -19.17 3.74
N VAL A 825 6.50 -19.67 3.21
CA VAL A 825 6.17 -21.10 3.34
C VAL A 825 7.23 -21.92 2.59
N PRO A 826 7.72 -23.05 3.12
CA PRO A 826 8.66 -23.89 2.40
C PRO A 826 8.05 -24.47 1.11
N GLY A 827 8.91 -24.79 0.15
CA GLY A 827 8.57 -25.72 -0.92
C GLY A 827 8.88 -27.13 -0.46
N ALA A 828 8.01 -28.10 -0.76
CA ALA A 828 8.28 -29.51 -0.48
C ALA A 828 7.54 -30.44 -1.45
N LYS A 829 8.07 -31.65 -1.61
CA LYS A 829 7.41 -32.77 -2.30
C LYS A 829 7.76 -34.10 -1.62
N ILE A 830 6.99 -35.15 -1.90
CA ILE A 830 7.34 -36.53 -1.54
C ILE A 830 8.00 -37.21 -2.74
N GLU A 831 9.23 -37.67 -2.57
CA GLU A 831 10.03 -38.36 -3.59
C GLU A 831 10.56 -39.66 -2.98
N ASP A 832 10.21 -40.80 -3.58
CA ASP A 832 10.57 -42.14 -3.09
C ASP A 832 10.24 -42.39 -1.61
N GLY A 833 9.05 -41.95 -1.18
CA GLY A 833 8.59 -42.07 0.21
C GLY A 833 9.32 -41.15 1.21
N LYS A 834 10.12 -40.20 0.70
CA LYS A 834 10.83 -39.21 1.51
C LYS A 834 10.32 -37.81 1.25
N LEU A 835 10.14 -37.04 2.31
CA LEU A 835 9.97 -35.60 2.25
C LEU A 835 11.28 -34.98 1.78
N VAL A 836 11.23 -34.22 0.69
CA VAL A 836 12.29 -33.28 0.30
C VAL A 836 11.73 -31.87 0.31
N ALA A 837 12.47 -30.94 0.91
CA ALA A 837 12.03 -29.56 1.10
C ALA A 837 13.14 -28.55 0.80
N ASN A 838 12.73 -27.36 0.38
CA ASN A 838 13.57 -26.18 0.17
C ASN A 838 12.83 -24.92 0.64
N VAL A 839 13.52 -23.78 0.64
CA VAL A 839 12.95 -22.49 1.01
C VAL A 839 13.68 -21.40 0.23
N VAL A 840 12.96 -20.32 -0.10
CA VAL A 840 13.49 -19.20 -0.90
C VAL A 840 14.71 -18.53 -0.25
N PHE A 841 14.82 -18.58 1.08
CA PHE A 841 15.96 -18.04 1.83
C PHE A 841 16.73 -19.16 2.53
N PRO A 842 17.72 -19.78 1.87
CA PRO A 842 18.55 -20.79 2.51
C PRO A 842 19.20 -20.24 3.78
N GLY A 843 19.04 -20.94 4.89
CA GLY A 843 19.42 -20.44 6.21
C GLY A 843 18.26 -20.47 7.20
N LEU A 844 17.03 -20.28 6.72
CA LEU A 844 15.84 -20.48 7.53
C LEU A 844 15.65 -21.95 7.89
N THR A 845 15.21 -22.18 9.12
CA THR A 845 14.81 -23.51 9.59
C THR A 845 13.48 -23.88 8.93
N ILE A 846 13.43 -25.10 8.38
CA ILE A 846 12.19 -25.73 7.91
C ILE A 846 11.77 -26.73 8.99
N GLU A 847 10.49 -26.73 9.33
CA GLU A 847 9.89 -27.75 10.17
C GLU A 847 8.80 -28.51 9.40
N TYR A 848 8.62 -29.78 9.77
CA TYR A 848 7.56 -30.63 9.27
C TYR A 848 6.83 -31.36 10.40
N SER A 849 5.58 -31.74 10.15
CA SER A 849 4.75 -32.53 11.06
C SER A 849 4.08 -33.66 10.28
N THR A 850 3.99 -34.85 10.90
CA THR A 850 3.32 -36.04 10.35
C THR A 850 2.03 -36.39 11.10
N ASP A 851 1.61 -35.52 12.02
CA ASP A 851 0.46 -35.68 12.92
C ASP A 851 -0.47 -34.46 12.88
N LYS A 852 -0.68 -33.92 11.67
CA LYS A 852 -1.60 -32.79 11.41
C LYS A 852 -1.25 -31.50 12.16
N GLY A 853 0.04 -31.28 12.41
CA GLY A 853 0.55 -30.06 13.04
C GLY A 853 0.58 -30.10 14.56
N GLU A 854 0.35 -31.26 15.19
CA GLU A 854 0.43 -31.40 16.65
C GLU A 854 1.88 -31.36 17.15
N ASN A 855 2.81 -32.08 16.49
CA ASN A 855 4.23 -32.05 16.81
C ASN A 855 5.08 -31.69 15.58
N TRP A 856 6.08 -30.82 15.80
CA TRP A 856 6.94 -30.28 14.75
C TRP A 856 8.38 -30.76 14.91
N GLN A 857 9.01 -31.13 13.80
CA GLN A 857 10.38 -31.62 13.72
C GLN A 857 11.17 -30.78 12.74
N ALA A 858 12.41 -30.43 13.08
CA ALA A 858 13.31 -29.74 12.16
C ALA A 858 13.68 -30.65 10.97
N TYR A 859 13.56 -30.12 9.75
CA TYR A 859 13.97 -30.78 8.53
C TYR A 859 15.47 -30.54 8.28
N ASN A 860 16.26 -31.62 8.26
CA ASN A 860 17.72 -31.58 8.05
C ASN A 860 18.18 -32.20 6.72
N GLY A 861 17.22 -32.62 5.87
CA GLY A 861 17.48 -33.35 4.63
C GLY A 861 16.40 -34.39 4.35
N PRO A 862 16.50 -35.13 3.23
CA PRO A 862 15.50 -36.11 2.83
C PRO A 862 15.16 -37.09 3.96
N VAL A 863 13.89 -37.14 4.37
CA VAL A 863 13.43 -37.93 5.53
C VAL A 863 12.21 -38.78 5.17
N ALA A 864 12.20 -40.04 5.58
CA ALA A 864 11.07 -40.93 5.33
C ALA A 864 9.82 -40.45 6.06
N VAL A 865 8.69 -40.39 5.34
CA VAL A 865 7.40 -39.96 5.88
C VAL A 865 6.29 -40.87 5.37
N ASN A 866 5.28 -41.09 6.21
CA ASN A 866 4.10 -41.88 5.86
C ASN A 866 2.85 -41.03 6.09
N GLY A 867 2.03 -40.86 5.04
CA GLY A 867 0.80 -40.08 5.11
C GLY A 867 0.99 -38.57 4.93
N ALA A 868 -0.02 -37.80 5.36
CA ALA A 868 -0.05 -36.34 5.16
C ALA A 868 1.05 -35.63 5.96
N VAL A 869 1.73 -34.68 5.32
CA VAL A 869 2.81 -33.91 5.94
C VAL A 869 2.43 -32.44 5.95
N SER A 870 2.54 -31.80 7.10
CA SER A 870 2.43 -30.34 7.22
C SER A 870 3.83 -29.72 7.25
N ILE A 871 4.03 -28.57 6.61
CA ILE A 871 5.30 -27.86 6.55
C ILE A 871 5.16 -26.38 6.94
N ARG A 872 6.21 -25.83 7.55
CA ARG A 872 6.36 -24.40 7.85
C ARG A 872 7.83 -24.01 7.92
N SER A 873 8.13 -22.72 7.77
CA SER A 873 9.44 -22.16 8.12
C SER A 873 9.38 -21.51 9.51
N VAL A 874 10.54 -21.29 10.10
CA VAL A 874 10.69 -20.71 11.44
C VAL A 874 11.64 -19.50 11.35
N SER A 875 11.32 -18.42 12.08
CA SER A 875 12.18 -17.22 12.18
C SER A 875 13.57 -17.56 12.71
N ALA A 876 14.55 -16.71 12.42
CA ALA A 876 15.94 -16.95 12.81
C ALA A 876 16.12 -16.98 14.35
N ASP A 877 15.23 -16.29 15.09
CA ASP A 877 15.18 -16.31 16.55
C ASP A 877 14.30 -17.43 17.15
N ASN A 878 13.70 -18.28 16.31
CA ASN A 878 12.81 -19.39 16.65
C ASN A 878 11.50 -19.01 17.37
N LYS A 879 11.02 -17.78 17.26
CA LYS A 879 9.78 -17.33 17.94
C LYS A 879 8.55 -17.25 17.05
N ARG A 880 8.71 -17.18 15.73
CA ARG A 880 7.63 -17.06 14.76
C ARG A 880 7.73 -18.14 13.71
N THR A 881 6.61 -18.46 13.09
CA THR A 881 6.55 -19.45 12.00
C THR A 881 5.80 -18.87 10.81
N SER A 882 6.07 -19.38 9.61
CA SER A 882 5.17 -19.15 8.47
C SER A 882 3.80 -19.75 8.77
N ARG A 883 2.82 -19.43 7.91
CA ARG A 883 1.60 -20.25 7.84
C ARG A 883 1.96 -21.70 7.54
N VAL A 884 1.08 -22.61 7.93
CA VAL A 884 1.20 -24.05 7.70
C VAL A 884 0.51 -24.43 6.39
N GLU A 885 1.19 -25.20 5.55
CA GLU A 885 0.59 -25.86 4.39
C GLU A 885 0.78 -27.37 4.47
N GLN A 886 -0.14 -28.12 3.87
CA GLN A 886 -0.11 -29.58 3.83
C GLN A 886 0.28 -30.07 2.44
N LEU A 887 1.20 -31.03 2.40
CA LEU A 887 1.41 -31.89 1.23
C LEU A 887 0.31 -32.93 1.18
N LYS A 888 -0.25 -33.13 -0.01
CA LYS A 888 -1.30 -34.13 -0.27
C LYS A 888 -0.72 -35.48 -0.67
#